data_AF-A0AAJ2KBS9-F1
#
_entry.id   AF-A0AAJ2KBS9-F1
#
_cell.length_a   1.000
_cell.length_b   1.000
_cell.length_c   1.000
_cell.angle_alpha   90.00
_cell.angle_beta   90.00
_cell.angle_gamma   90.00
#
_symmetry.space_group_name_H-M   'P 1'
#
loop_
_entity.id
_entity.type
_entity.pdbx_description
1 polymer ?
#
loop_
_entity_poly.entity_id
_entity_poly.type
_entity_poly.pdbx_seq_one_letter_code
_entity_poly.pdbx_strand_id
1 'polypeptide(L)'
;MNRAMHAHTPTLAVTDPRSLTVRGIAFLRQDSSQPADERVTHQTYDVAGRIIAQRDPRPSSDALPTISTLHSLSGLSLLTNSVDAGRQLVLAGEAGQRLASWDGRGSERNIEYDVMLRPLAIIEQGRIVERFSYGNMDVTFGHNQCNQLVRHDDTAGTRFFPDYALQGALLTEARQFLLSLDVPDWPVAEAERDALLEPAPLQSRWRFNALGEAIEQADAMGNRQVFGQTVAGQSKTLGLTQAGISQPQALLADTRYNALNQVEQETAGNGVVSLYSYDQQDGRLTGLSAISADGTLLQQLDYSYDPVGNILLVNDTSQPDRYCNNQLIEPISHYRYDTLYQLIEATGREVRNGASHGPEMPGLQPLPTIDPCQVSNYKQRYSYDAAGNLLQMRHEGAHNFTRNMHVAPDSNRSLPDDDGEVDFVTSFDANGNLLQLVRGQAMRWDVRNQLALVTLLQRKSAPNDEERYVYDGQGQRCRKITRAQASGRTLVNEVRYVPGLEIRTTADGEILNVVTAQSGRNRVQVLHWEAGKPGTIANDQVRYSLSDHLGSSTLELDQQGGLISQESYYPFGGTAWWAARSAVEAKYKTVRYSGKERDASGLYYYGYRYYAPWLQRWISPDISGEDTDLNLYKMLKNNPLNHVDLKGNVAIPLNAHFYWEGGDIPIPHLQNMLLFKEINPDYQVNVWTSKVKHLLTPLAVMSESNDPAERHLALAHGDSLIQRNPEKLFSSLGQAYPNAQKLEAIYSRETNGPYKNYAAASDVIELASTYMEGGLYMDADVAVGQPLGSLDAPHGFLVHIENGLTSNAILASAPRGKIAGEIMDTIVDLYTRSPGMMDDNENYGWEKKRSTPGEGLFSRLKLTMHMTGPSLVRNFLPATAEENKAYAVPHDKFFYRETPYTNNTQLEQRSLSAIFFRNLRHGLNGEGRWANVRPGRKTSI
;
A
#
# COMPACT_ATOMS: atom_id res chain seq x y z
N MET A 1 -4.33 20.19 -19.71
CA MET A 1 -4.71 19.06 -20.59
C MET A 1 -5.09 19.57 -21.97
N ASN A 2 -4.53 19.02 -23.05
CA ASN A 2 -5.01 19.29 -24.41
C ASN A 2 -6.27 18.43 -24.65
N ARG A 3 -7.47 19.04 -24.63
CA ARG A 3 -8.74 18.32 -24.83
C ARG A 3 -8.77 17.50 -26.13
N ALA A 4 -8.07 17.95 -27.17
CA ALA A 4 -7.98 17.22 -28.43
C ALA A 4 -7.18 15.92 -28.30
N MET A 5 -6.19 15.85 -27.41
CA MET A 5 -5.38 14.65 -27.22
C MET A 5 -6.18 13.48 -26.62
N HIS A 6 -7.05 13.75 -25.63
CA HIS A 6 -7.83 12.71 -24.96
C HIS A 6 -9.20 12.42 -25.60
N ALA A 7 -9.58 13.18 -26.62
CA ALA A 7 -10.82 12.92 -27.36
C ALA A 7 -10.82 11.50 -27.93
N HIS A 8 -11.87 10.73 -27.64
CA HIS A 8 -12.06 9.34 -28.06
C HIS A 8 -10.97 8.38 -27.58
N THR A 9 -10.52 8.53 -26.33
CA THR A 9 -9.60 7.57 -25.67
C THR A 9 -10.21 6.92 -24.42
N PRO A 10 -11.40 6.28 -24.51
CA PRO A 10 -12.01 5.62 -23.35
C PRO A 10 -11.23 4.36 -22.94
N THR A 11 -11.48 3.84 -21.76
CA THR A 11 -11.14 2.44 -21.43
C THR A 11 -12.40 1.60 -21.59
N LEU A 12 -12.31 0.48 -22.31
CA LEU A 12 -13.43 -0.41 -22.60
C LEU A 12 -13.18 -1.81 -22.03
N ALA A 13 -14.26 -2.47 -21.61
CA ALA A 13 -14.26 -3.90 -21.25
C ALA A 13 -15.17 -4.66 -22.22
N VAL A 14 -14.61 -5.63 -22.94
CA VAL A 14 -15.37 -6.54 -23.82
C VAL A 14 -15.70 -7.80 -23.06
N THR A 15 -16.97 -8.17 -23.03
CA THR A 15 -17.47 -9.31 -22.26
C THR A 15 -17.96 -10.45 -23.16
N ASP A 16 -17.80 -11.68 -22.70
CA ASP A 16 -18.40 -12.87 -23.33
C ASP A 16 -19.89 -13.05 -22.90
N PRO A 17 -20.62 -14.05 -23.43
CA PRO A 17 -22.01 -14.30 -23.02
C PRO A 17 -22.22 -14.65 -21.53
N ARG A 18 -21.15 -15.01 -20.80
CA ARG A 18 -21.16 -15.25 -19.35
C ARG A 18 -20.87 -13.96 -18.56
N SER A 19 -20.71 -12.83 -19.25
CA SER A 19 -20.34 -11.52 -18.72
C SER A 19 -18.93 -11.43 -18.15
N LEU A 20 -18.03 -12.30 -18.62
CA LEU A 20 -16.62 -12.26 -18.23
C LEU A 20 -15.85 -11.37 -19.19
N THR A 21 -15.04 -10.47 -18.63
CA THR A 21 -14.20 -9.56 -19.42
C THR A 21 -13.15 -10.36 -20.17
N VAL A 22 -13.32 -10.58 -21.47
CA VAL A 22 -12.36 -11.30 -22.33
C VAL A 22 -11.32 -10.37 -22.94
N ARG A 23 -11.62 -9.06 -23.02
CA ARG A 23 -10.65 -8.04 -23.44
C ARG A 23 -10.80 -6.76 -22.65
N GLY A 24 -9.68 -6.18 -22.22
CA GLY A 24 -9.57 -4.79 -21.81
C GLY A 24 -8.95 -3.99 -22.95
N ILE A 25 -9.61 -2.92 -23.39
CA ILE A 25 -9.14 -2.07 -24.49
C ILE A 25 -8.87 -0.68 -23.95
N ALA A 26 -7.65 -0.20 -24.14
CA ALA A 26 -7.27 1.18 -23.90
C ALA A 26 -6.76 1.83 -25.19
N PHE A 27 -6.84 3.16 -25.29
CA PHE A 27 -6.46 3.89 -26.50
C PHE A 27 -5.32 4.86 -26.19
N LEU A 28 -4.16 4.62 -26.80
CA LEU A 28 -2.96 5.43 -26.62
C LEU A 28 -2.84 6.51 -27.69
N ARG A 29 -2.55 7.73 -27.28
CA ARG A 29 -2.15 8.85 -28.14
C ARG A 29 -1.10 9.70 -27.40
N GLN A 30 -0.03 10.07 -28.11
CA GLN A 30 1.03 10.94 -27.57
C GLN A 30 0.95 12.37 -28.12
N ASP A 31 0.36 12.53 -29.31
CA ASP A 31 0.11 13.82 -29.96
C ASP A 31 -1.31 13.86 -30.52
N SER A 32 -2.02 14.99 -30.37
CA SER A 32 -3.40 15.15 -30.83
C SER A 32 -3.61 14.95 -32.35
N SER A 33 -2.55 15.03 -33.15
CA SER A 33 -2.60 14.78 -34.60
C SER A 33 -2.55 13.30 -34.98
N GLN A 34 -2.19 12.42 -34.04
CA GLN A 34 -2.03 10.98 -34.28
C GLN A 34 -3.36 10.23 -34.09
N PRO A 35 -3.64 9.18 -34.90
CA PRO A 35 -4.71 8.26 -34.59
C PRO A 35 -4.45 7.60 -33.23
N ALA A 36 -5.52 7.27 -32.52
CA ALA A 36 -5.37 6.53 -31.27
C ALA A 36 -4.97 5.08 -31.58
N ASP A 37 -3.92 4.60 -30.93
CA ASP A 37 -3.42 3.22 -31.03
C ASP A 37 -4.15 2.33 -30.01
N GLU A 38 -4.68 1.21 -30.45
CA GLU A 38 -5.49 0.32 -29.62
C GLU A 38 -4.59 -0.65 -28.82
N ARG A 39 -4.76 -0.67 -27.50
CA ARG A 39 -4.04 -1.55 -26.57
C ARG A 39 -5.01 -2.58 -26.01
N VAL A 40 -4.90 -3.82 -26.48
CA VAL A 40 -5.84 -4.90 -26.14
C VAL A 40 -5.20 -5.95 -25.23
N THR A 41 -5.57 -5.92 -23.95
CA THR A 41 -5.28 -7.01 -23.01
C THR A 41 -6.30 -8.12 -23.21
N HIS A 42 -5.86 -9.38 -23.28
CA HIS A 42 -6.75 -10.53 -23.45
C HIS A 42 -6.82 -11.39 -22.20
N GLN A 43 -7.99 -11.94 -21.91
CA GLN A 43 -8.24 -12.86 -20.81
C GLN A 43 -9.02 -14.08 -21.33
N THR A 44 -8.59 -15.28 -20.93
CA THR A 44 -9.22 -16.55 -21.28
C THR A 44 -9.65 -17.26 -20.03
N TYR A 45 -10.83 -17.88 -20.08
CA TYR A 45 -11.48 -18.49 -18.94
C TYR A 45 -11.78 -19.97 -19.21
N ASP A 46 -11.69 -20.82 -18.18
CA ASP A 46 -12.13 -22.22 -18.29
C ASP A 46 -13.67 -22.36 -18.27
N VAL A 47 -14.16 -23.61 -18.25
CA VAL A 47 -15.61 -23.90 -18.22
C VAL A 47 -16.29 -23.48 -16.93
N ALA A 48 -15.57 -23.57 -15.80
CA ALA A 48 -16.00 -23.01 -14.53
C ALA A 48 -15.82 -21.50 -14.51
N GLY A 49 -15.23 -20.91 -15.56
CA GLY A 49 -15.01 -19.52 -15.82
C GLY A 49 -13.77 -18.93 -15.15
N ARG A 50 -12.84 -19.72 -14.63
CA ARG A 50 -11.64 -19.17 -13.97
C ARG A 50 -10.69 -18.62 -15.01
N ILE A 51 -10.03 -17.50 -14.71
CA ILE A 51 -8.97 -16.98 -15.59
C ILE A 51 -7.84 -18.02 -15.66
N ILE A 52 -7.65 -18.61 -16.83
CA ILE A 52 -6.60 -19.60 -17.08
C ILE A 52 -5.45 -19.05 -17.92
N ALA A 53 -5.66 -17.93 -18.61
CA ALA A 53 -4.62 -17.26 -19.39
C ALA A 53 -4.91 -15.76 -19.55
N GLN A 54 -3.85 -14.96 -19.47
CA GLN A 54 -3.87 -13.52 -19.70
C GLN A 54 -2.73 -13.14 -20.66
N ARG A 55 -2.98 -12.17 -21.54
CA ARG A 55 -1.96 -11.62 -22.47
C ARG A 55 -1.98 -10.11 -22.44
N ASP A 56 -0.79 -9.54 -22.32
CA ASP A 56 -0.58 -8.10 -22.45
C ASP A 56 -0.81 -7.61 -23.90
N PRO A 57 -0.91 -6.30 -24.14
CA PRO A 57 -1.21 -5.74 -25.46
C PRO A 57 -0.13 -5.90 -26.55
N ARG A 58 1.01 -6.55 -26.29
CA ARG A 58 2.06 -6.69 -27.32
C ARG A 58 1.61 -7.64 -28.43
N PRO A 59 1.83 -7.27 -29.70
CA PRO A 59 1.38 -8.05 -30.84
C PRO A 59 2.28 -9.27 -31.04
N SER A 60 1.88 -10.42 -30.49
CA SER A 60 2.40 -11.72 -30.91
C SER A 60 1.27 -12.72 -31.04
N SER A 61 0.96 -13.11 -32.28
CA SER A 61 -0.12 -14.05 -32.62
C SER A 61 0.16 -15.48 -32.17
N ASP A 62 1.44 -15.81 -31.91
CA ASP A 62 1.91 -17.15 -31.51
C ASP A 62 2.49 -17.17 -30.07
N ALA A 63 2.47 -16.04 -29.34
CA ALA A 63 3.03 -15.98 -27.99
C ALA A 63 2.20 -16.78 -26.98
N LEU A 64 2.93 -17.49 -26.11
CA LEU A 64 2.43 -18.02 -24.86
C LEU A 64 1.71 -16.91 -24.07
N PRO A 65 0.70 -17.25 -23.26
CA PRO A 65 0.07 -16.26 -22.39
C PRO A 65 1.10 -15.66 -21.43
N THR A 66 1.05 -14.34 -21.22
CA THR A 66 1.88 -13.62 -20.25
C THR A 66 1.79 -14.28 -18.87
N ILE A 67 0.57 -14.68 -18.48
CA ILE A 67 0.32 -15.50 -17.29
C ILE A 67 -0.68 -16.60 -17.66
N SER A 68 -0.39 -17.83 -17.25
CA SER A 68 -1.36 -18.94 -17.26
C SER A 68 -1.51 -19.54 -15.88
N THR A 69 -2.72 -19.98 -15.55
CA THR A 69 -3.02 -20.56 -14.24
C THR A 69 -3.84 -21.83 -14.39
N LEU A 70 -3.40 -22.89 -13.71
CA LEU A 70 -4.14 -24.12 -13.51
C LEU A 70 -4.72 -24.13 -12.10
N HIS A 71 -6.02 -24.35 -12.02
CA HIS A 71 -6.75 -24.38 -10.76
C HIS A 71 -7.12 -25.81 -10.36
N SER A 72 -7.22 -26.04 -9.05
CA SER A 72 -7.94 -27.18 -8.49
C SER A 72 -9.44 -27.10 -8.80
N LEU A 73 -10.20 -28.16 -8.54
CA LEU A 73 -11.67 -28.09 -8.67
C LEU A 73 -12.31 -27.07 -7.72
N SER A 74 -11.69 -26.84 -6.56
CA SER A 74 -12.08 -25.78 -5.62
C SER A 74 -11.61 -24.38 -6.04
N GLY A 75 -10.92 -24.20 -7.18
CA GLY A 75 -10.51 -22.87 -7.64
C GLY A 75 -9.19 -22.36 -7.07
N LEU A 76 -8.57 -23.07 -6.12
CA LEU A 76 -7.20 -22.77 -5.66
C LEU A 76 -6.23 -22.81 -6.84
N SER A 77 -5.38 -21.78 -6.98
CA SER A 77 -4.28 -21.77 -7.95
C SER A 77 -3.25 -22.83 -7.55
N LEU A 78 -3.08 -23.85 -8.39
CA LEU A 78 -2.12 -24.93 -8.16
C LEU A 78 -0.82 -24.67 -8.92
N LEU A 79 -0.92 -24.19 -10.16
CA LEU A 79 0.24 -23.92 -11.00
C LEU A 79 0.02 -22.61 -11.75
N THR A 80 0.91 -21.66 -11.55
CA THR A 80 0.97 -20.43 -12.34
C THR A 80 2.25 -20.46 -13.17
N ASN A 81 2.15 -20.22 -14.48
CA ASN A 81 3.32 -19.95 -15.31
C ASN A 81 3.23 -18.50 -15.79
N SER A 82 4.21 -17.70 -15.41
CA SER A 82 4.40 -16.34 -15.89
C SER A 82 5.62 -16.29 -16.81
N VAL A 83 5.54 -15.56 -17.91
CA VAL A 83 6.70 -15.28 -18.76
C VAL A 83 7.74 -14.39 -18.03
N ASP A 84 7.29 -13.64 -17.03
CA ASP A 84 8.13 -12.76 -16.22
C ASP A 84 8.64 -13.52 -14.99
N ALA A 85 7.72 -14.00 -14.13
CA ALA A 85 8.02 -14.60 -12.83
C ALA A 85 8.25 -16.13 -12.82
N GLY A 86 8.24 -16.75 -14.00
CA GLY A 86 8.47 -18.18 -14.14
C GLY A 86 7.31 -19.05 -13.64
N ARG A 87 7.62 -20.31 -13.37
CA ARG A 87 6.68 -21.32 -12.88
C ARG A 87 6.55 -21.25 -11.36
N GLN A 88 5.33 -21.30 -10.83
CA GLN A 88 5.03 -21.42 -9.41
C GLN A 88 4.04 -22.57 -9.22
N LEU A 89 4.40 -23.59 -8.44
CA LEU A 89 3.58 -24.76 -8.14
C LEU A 89 3.30 -24.80 -6.64
N VAL A 90 2.06 -25.10 -6.27
CA VAL A 90 1.62 -25.20 -4.88
C VAL A 90 0.91 -26.54 -4.67
N LEU A 91 1.29 -27.22 -3.58
CA LEU A 91 0.53 -28.31 -3.01
C LEU A 91 -0.22 -27.78 -1.78
N ALA A 92 -1.54 -27.74 -1.89
CA ALA A 92 -2.42 -27.38 -0.79
C ALA A 92 -2.84 -28.63 0.01
N GLY A 93 -3.04 -28.45 1.32
CA GLY A 93 -3.65 -29.44 2.19
C GLY A 93 -5.17 -29.42 2.13
N GLU A 94 -5.81 -30.28 2.90
CA GLU A 94 -7.28 -30.45 2.90
C GLU A 94 -8.04 -29.18 3.30
N ALA A 95 -7.45 -28.32 4.14
CA ALA A 95 -8.02 -27.04 4.54
C ALA A 95 -7.51 -25.86 3.68
N GLY A 96 -6.88 -26.12 2.53
CA GLY A 96 -6.34 -25.10 1.63
C GLY A 96 -5.02 -24.46 2.10
N GLN A 97 -4.50 -24.85 3.27
CA GLN A 97 -3.19 -24.42 3.75
C GLN A 97 -2.08 -24.88 2.81
N ARG A 98 -1.03 -24.06 2.63
CA ARG A 98 0.10 -24.41 1.76
C ARG A 98 0.99 -25.42 2.46
N LEU A 99 1.05 -26.66 1.95
CA LEU A 99 1.94 -27.70 2.48
C LEU A 99 3.32 -27.63 1.83
N ALA A 100 3.36 -27.47 0.51
CA ALA A 100 4.59 -27.39 -0.26
C ALA A 100 4.45 -26.42 -1.43
N SER A 101 5.57 -25.85 -1.88
CA SER A 101 5.63 -25.07 -3.10
C SER A 101 6.97 -25.19 -3.80
N TRP A 102 6.93 -25.10 -5.13
CA TRP A 102 8.09 -25.14 -6.01
C TRP A 102 8.08 -23.97 -6.99
N ASP A 103 9.25 -23.46 -7.35
CA ASP A 103 9.38 -22.39 -8.34
C ASP A 103 10.16 -22.81 -9.59
N GLY A 104 10.29 -21.89 -10.56
CA GLY A 104 10.96 -22.12 -11.84
C GLY A 104 12.46 -22.39 -11.70
N ARG A 105 13.08 -22.00 -10.58
CA ARG A 105 14.49 -22.26 -10.26
C ARG A 105 14.70 -23.64 -9.63
N GLY A 106 13.62 -24.38 -9.36
CA GLY A 106 13.65 -25.61 -8.58
C GLY A 106 13.76 -25.34 -7.08
N SER A 107 13.43 -24.14 -6.62
CA SER A 107 13.35 -23.84 -5.20
C SER A 107 12.17 -24.57 -4.58
N GLU A 108 12.41 -25.27 -3.48
CA GLU A 108 11.38 -26.02 -2.75
C GLU A 108 11.20 -25.43 -1.35
N ARG A 109 9.93 -25.25 -0.95
CA ARG A 109 9.54 -24.81 0.39
C ARG A 109 8.39 -25.65 0.92
N ASN A 110 8.54 -26.22 2.12
CA ASN A 110 7.53 -26.99 2.83
C ASN A 110 7.17 -26.33 4.15
N ILE A 111 5.92 -26.49 4.61
CA ILE A 111 5.45 -25.96 5.89
C ILE A 111 4.86 -27.10 6.72
N GLU A 112 5.38 -27.27 7.92
CA GLU A 112 4.81 -28.18 8.92
C GLU A 112 3.84 -27.41 9.81
N TYR A 113 2.73 -28.05 10.17
CA TYR A 113 1.67 -27.45 10.98
C TYR A 113 1.36 -28.32 12.20
N ASP A 114 0.86 -27.68 13.27
CA ASP A 114 0.24 -28.38 14.38
C ASP A 114 -1.22 -28.78 14.07
N VAL A 115 -1.88 -29.43 15.04
CA VAL A 115 -3.28 -29.86 14.93
C VAL A 115 -4.29 -28.70 14.81
N MET A 116 -3.86 -27.46 15.10
CA MET A 116 -4.66 -26.24 14.97
C MET A 116 -4.30 -25.46 13.68
N LEU A 117 -3.53 -26.05 12.77
CA LEU A 117 -3.04 -25.43 11.53
C LEU A 117 -2.16 -24.19 11.76
N ARG A 118 -1.49 -24.11 12.91
CA ARG A 118 -0.44 -23.11 13.14
C ARG A 118 0.90 -23.64 12.62
N PRO A 119 1.71 -22.83 11.91
CA PRO A 119 3.02 -23.26 11.44
C PRO A 119 3.93 -23.71 12.60
N LEU A 120 4.66 -24.80 12.44
CA LEU A 120 5.66 -25.28 13.40
C LEU A 120 7.09 -25.13 12.86
N ALA A 121 7.25 -25.39 11.56
CA ALA A 121 8.52 -25.28 10.87
C ALA A 121 8.33 -24.90 9.41
N ILE A 122 9.28 -24.18 8.86
CA ILE A 122 9.41 -23.96 7.41
C ILE A 122 10.71 -24.58 6.95
N ILE A 123 10.61 -25.43 5.92
CA ILE A 123 11.73 -26.17 5.35
C ILE A 123 11.99 -25.62 3.96
N GLU A 124 13.22 -25.21 3.69
CA GLU A 124 13.66 -24.73 2.38
C GLU A 124 14.87 -25.52 1.92
N GLN A 125 14.78 -26.13 0.74
CA GLN A 125 15.86 -26.96 0.19
C GLN A 125 16.37 -28.03 1.19
N GLY A 126 15.46 -28.66 1.92
CA GLY A 126 15.75 -29.69 2.92
C GLY A 126 16.31 -29.19 4.26
N ARG A 127 16.41 -27.87 4.48
CA ARG A 127 16.86 -27.28 5.76
C ARG A 127 15.69 -26.63 6.50
N ILE A 128 15.65 -26.74 7.81
CA ILE A 128 14.63 -26.07 8.63
C ILE A 128 15.05 -24.62 8.87
N VAL A 129 14.53 -23.71 8.05
CA VAL A 129 14.93 -22.29 8.07
C VAL A 129 14.10 -21.45 9.02
N GLU A 130 12.93 -21.92 9.43
CA GLU A 130 12.15 -21.30 10.51
C GLU A 130 11.55 -22.33 11.46
N ARG A 131 11.37 -21.92 12.73
CA ARG A 131 10.60 -22.64 13.76
C ARG A 131 9.74 -21.68 14.58
N PHE A 132 8.58 -22.16 14.99
CA PHE A 132 7.61 -21.39 15.77
C PHE A 132 7.28 -22.11 17.08
N SER A 133 7.30 -21.37 18.19
CA SER A 133 6.84 -21.87 19.49
C SER A 133 5.71 -20.99 20.02
N TYR A 134 4.66 -21.61 20.55
CA TYR A 134 3.46 -20.92 21.02
C TYR A 134 3.27 -21.06 22.54
N GLY A 135 2.72 -20.04 23.20
CA GLY A 135 2.50 -20.03 24.64
C GLY A 135 1.38 -20.97 25.11
N ASN A 136 1.58 -21.58 26.28
CA ASN A 136 0.67 -22.57 26.89
C ASN A 136 -0.03 -22.03 28.15
N MET A 137 -1.04 -22.73 28.65
CA MET A 137 -1.90 -22.24 29.75
C MET A 137 -1.19 -22.15 31.12
N ASP A 138 -0.11 -22.91 31.32
CA ASP A 138 0.40 -23.20 32.67
C ASP A 138 1.34 -22.13 33.25
N VAL A 139 2.07 -21.39 32.39
CA VAL A 139 3.05 -20.37 32.82
C VAL A 139 2.76 -18.98 32.22
N THR A 140 2.03 -18.91 31.11
CA THR A 140 1.99 -17.71 30.26
C THR A 140 0.79 -16.78 30.48
N PHE A 141 -0.16 -17.16 31.34
CA PHE A 141 -1.39 -16.37 31.58
C PHE A 141 -1.10 -14.94 32.05
N GLY A 142 -0.12 -14.77 32.95
CA GLY A 142 0.28 -13.46 33.48
C GLY A 142 0.91 -12.51 32.47
N HIS A 143 1.28 -13.03 31.29
CA HIS A 143 1.97 -12.31 30.21
C HIS A 143 1.12 -12.22 28.93
N ASN A 144 -0.15 -12.67 28.99
CA ASN A 144 -1.09 -12.72 27.88
C ASN A 144 -0.61 -13.54 26.66
N GLN A 145 0.20 -14.59 26.84
CA GLN A 145 0.81 -15.33 25.72
C GLN A 145 0.08 -16.64 25.34
N CYS A 146 -1.05 -16.97 25.96
CA CYS A 146 -1.78 -18.20 25.64
C CYS A 146 -2.17 -18.23 24.16
N ASN A 147 -1.73 -19.27 23.43
CA ASN A 147 -1.85 -19.43 21.98
C ASN A 147 -1.14 -18.37 21.11
N GLN A 148 -0.43 -17.42 21.71
CA GLN A 148 0.39 -16.45 21.01
C GLN A 148 1.74 -17.04 20.63
N LEU A 149 2.37 -16.52 19.58
CA LEU A 149 3.73 -16.87 19.19
C LEU A 149 4.71 -16.31 20.22
N VAL A 150 5.44 -17.14 20.95
CA VAL A 150 6.37 -16.68 22.01
C VAL A 150 7.83 -16.68 21.58
N ARG A 151 8.16 -17.48 20.56
CA ARG A 151 9.48 -17.56 19.94
C ARG A 151 9.33 -17.86 18.45
N HIS A 152 10.10 -17.14 17.64
CA HIS A 152 10.20 -17.34 16.20
C HIS A 152 11.67 -17.35 15.81
N ASP A 153 12.18 -18.55 15.54
CA ASP A 153 13.49 -18.73 14.92
C ASP A 153 13.29 -18.56 13.41
N ASP A 154 13.91 -17.56 12.79
CA ASP A 154 13.76 -17.22 11.39
C ASP A 154 15.10 -17.22 10.64
N THR A 155 15.11 -16.78 9.38
CA THR A 155 16.29 -16.76 8.51
C THR A 155 17.42 -15.84 8.98
N ALA A 156 17.18 -14.95 9.94
CA ALA A 156 18.16 -14.00 10.44
C ALA A 156 18.53 -14.21 11.92
N GLY A 157 17.86 -15.10 12.63
CA GLY A 157 18.05 -15.31 14.08
C GLY A 157 16.74 -15.61 14.79
N THR A 158 16.62 -15.20 16.03
CA THR A 158 15.44 -15.50 16.86
C THR A 158 14.79 -14.23 17.35
N ARG A 159 13.45 -14.18 17.25
CA ARG A 159 12.59 -13.19 17.90
C ARG A 159 11.89 -13.85 19.09
N PHE A 160 11.84 -13.12 20.20
CA PHE A 160 11.13 -13.51 21.40
C PHE A 160 10.04 -12.48 21.71
N PHE A 161 8.89 -12.98 22.14
CA PHE A 161 7.68 -12.21 22.40
C PHE A 161 7.22 -12.44 23.85
N PRO A 162 7.94 -11.89 24.85
CA PRO A 162 7.72 -12.24 26.25
C PRO A 162 6.44 -11.65 26.84
N ASP A 163 5.90 -10.56 26.29
CA ASP A 163 4.76 -9.85 26.89
C ASP A 163 3.81 -9.29 25.83
N TYR A 164 2.52 -9.50 26.06
CA TYR A 164 1.44 -8.91 25.28
C TYR A 164 0.55 -8.01 26.14
N ALA A 165 0.02 -6.95 25.55
CA ALA A 165 -0.96 -6.07 26.15
C ALA A 165 -2.29 -6.82 26.34
N LEU A 166 -3.21 -6.24 27.13
CA LEU A 166 -4.57 -6.78 27.26
C LEU A 166 -5.30 -6.86 25.91
N GLN A 167 -4.93 -5.95 25.01
CA GLN A 167 -5.36 -5.86 23.63
C GLN A 167 -4.42 -6.63 22.69
N GLY A 168 -3.69 -7.66 23.12
CA GLY A 168 -2.91 -8.54 22.25
C GLY A 168 -1.74 -7.90 21.47
N ALA A 169 -1.55 -6.58 21.55
CA ALA A 169 -0.40 -5.90 20.99
C ALA A 169 0.88 -6.27 21.74
N LEU A 170 2.02 -6.29 21.04
CA LEU A 170 3.28 -6.70 21.63
C LEU A 170 3.86 -5.60 22.54
N LEU A 171 4.03 -5.89 23.83
CA LEU A 171 4.65 -4.94 24.77
C LEU A 171 6.18 -4.98 24.72
N THR A 172 6.73 -6.14 24.38
CA THR A 172 8.16 -6.37 24.34
C THR A 172 8.51 -7.28 23.17
N GLU A 173 9.52 -6.91 22.41
CA GLU A 173 10.18 -7.77 21.44
C GLU A 173 11.66 -7.86 21.78
N ALA A 174 12.24 -9.05 21.75
CA ALA A 174 13.69 -9.21 21.81
C ALA A 174 14.19 -9.95 20.57
N ARG A 175 15.20 -9.40 19.90
CA ARG A 175 15.84 -9.96 18.71
C ARG A 175 17.26 -10.40 19.03
N GLN A 176 17.61 -11.64 18.72
CA GLN A 176 19.00 -12.11 18.65
C GLN A 176 19.31 -12.50 17.21
N PHE A 177 20.43 -12.04 16.68
CA PHE A 177 20.86 -12.38 15.32
C PHE A 177 21.70 -13.67 15.30
N LEU A 178 21.72 -14.36 14.17
CA LEU A 178 22.65 -15.47 13.93
C LEU A 178 24.11 -14.98 13.95
N LEU A 179 24.98 -15.81 14.53
CA LEU A 179 26.44 -15.64 14.49
C LEU A 179 26.98 -15.76 13.05
N SER A 180 26.39 -16.66 12.26
CA SER A 180 26.70 -16.82 10.83
C SER A 180 25.71 -16.03 9.96
N LEU A 181 26.15 -15.66 8.76
CA LEU A 181 25.27 -15.09 7.74
C LEU A 181 24.61 -16.17 6.87
N ASP A 182 25.05 -17.42 6.99
CA ASP A 182 24.53 -18.54 6.22
C ASP A 182 23.09 -18.90 6.63
N VAL A 183 22.35 -19.47 5.68
CA VAL A 183 20.97 -19.92 5.92
C VAL A 183 20.97 -20.94 7.05
N PRO A 184 20.17 -20.74 8.11
CA PRO A 184 20.16 -21.65 9.27
C PRO A 184 19.53 -23.00 8.92
N ASP A 185 19.88 -24.00 9.71
CA ASP A 185 19.17 -25.27 9.80
C ASP A 185 18.87 -25.51 11.29
N TRP A 186 17.69 -25.09 11.72
CA TRP A 186 17.36 -24.96 13.14
C TRP A 186 17.19 -26.32 13.82
N PRO A 187 18.03 -26.67 14.81
CA PRO A 187 17.87 -27.92 15.56
C PRO A 187 16.57 -27.92 16.38
N VAL A 188 16.12 -29.10 16.79
CA VAL A 188 14.88 -29.25 17.56
C VAL A 188 15.06 -28.70 18.98
N ALA A 189 16.20 -28.91 19.64
CA ALA A 189 16.42 -28.47 21.00
C ALA A 189 16.73 -26.97 21.08
N GLU A 190 16.01 -26.20 21.91
CA GLU A 190 16.20 -24.75 22.03
C GLU A 190 17.63 -24.37 22.45
N ALA A 191 18.26 -25.13 23.35
CA ALA A 191 19.64 -24.88 23.76
C ALA A 191 20.65 -24.96 22.61
N GLU A 192 20.40 -25.83 21.62
CA GLU A 192 21.23 -25.93 20.42
C GLU A 192 20.94 -24.79 19.44
N ARG A 193 19.70 -24.29 19.39
CA ARG A 193 19.34 -23.10 18.61
C ARG A 193 20.02 -21.86 19.19
N ASP A 194 19.98 -21.70 20.51
CA ASP A 194 20.55 -20.56 21.22
C ASP A 194 22.09 -20.50 21.04
N ALA A 195 22.74 -21.64 20.87
CA ALA A 195 24.18 -21.72 20.56
C ALA A 195 24.55 -21.13 19.18
N LEU A 196 23.57 -20.93 18.27
CA LEU A 196 23.77 -20.30 16.96
C LEU A 196 23.58 -18.76 17.00
N LEU A 197 23.09 -18.24 18.12
CA LEU A 197 22.71 -16.84 18.28
C LEU A 197 23.82 -16.00 18.92
N GLU A 198 23.82 -14.72 18.59
CA GLU A 198 24.59 -13.72 19.32
C GLU A 198 24.09 -13.61 20.78
N PRO A 199 25.00 -13.39 21.75
CA PRO A 199 24.66 -13.55 23.18
C PRO A 199 23.75 -12.48 23.76
N ALA A 200 23.66 -11.29 23.14
CA ALA A 200 22.93 -10.15 23.67
C ALA A 200 21.66 -9.89 22.84
N PRO A 201 20.45 -10.00 23.43
CA PRO A 201 19.22 -9.62 22.76
C PRO A 201 19.10 -8.11 22.61
N LEU A 202 18.67 -7.67 21.44
CA LEU A 202 18.26 -6.29 21.15
C LEU A 202 16.77 -6.18 21.45
N GLN A 203 16.42 -5.52 22.55
CA GLN A 203 15.07 -5.52 23.09
C GLN A 203 14.36 -4.17 22.88
N SER A 204 13.27 -4.18 22.12
CA SER A 204 12.36 -3.04 21.99
C SER A 204 11.12 -3.23 22.87
N ARG A 205 10.56 -2.12 23.36
CA ARG A 205 9.35 -2.13 24.20
C ARG A 205 8.37 -1.07 23.75
N TRP A 206 7.09 -1.35 23.94
CA TRP A 206 6.00 -0.44 23.63
C TRP A 206 5.09 -0.27 24.83
N ARG A 207 4.45 0.90 24.89
CA ARG A 207 3.31 1.14 25.77
C ARG A 207 2.17 1.65 24.94
N PHE A 208 1.00 1.14 25.24
CA PHE A 208 -0.22 1.44 24.53
C PHE A 208 -1.22 2.13 25.44
N ASN A 209 -2.05 3.00 24.87
CA ASN A 209 -3.23 3.52 25.57
C ASN A 209 -4.38 2.48 25.55
N ALA A 210 -5.51 2.83 26.15
CA ALA A 210 -6.65 1.90 26.26
C ALA A 210 -7.29 1.52 24.91
N LEU A 211 -7.17 2.36 23.88
CA LEU A 211 -7.64 2.12 22.52
C LEU A 211 -6.63 1.31 21.70
N GLY A 212 -5.45 1.09 22.26
CA GLY A 212 -4.34 0.61 21.50
C GLY A 212 -3.84 1.61 20.45
N GLU A 213 -3.58 2.83 20.89
CA GLU A 213 -2.52 3.74 20.46
C GLU A 213 -1.15 3.40 21.04
N ALA A 214 -0.10 3.14 20.25
CA ALA A 214 1.27 3.27 20.75
C ALA A 214 1.53 4.70 21.23
N ILE A 215 1.79 4.86 22.53
CA ILE A 215 2.08 6.15 23.19
C ILE A 215 3.54 6.29 23.60
N GLU A 216 4.26 5.18 23.68
CA GLU A 216 5.69 5.15 23.96
C GLU A 216 6.33 3.97 23.23
N GLN A 217 7.54 4.19 22.69
CA GLN A 217 8.42 3.13 22.20
C GLN A 217 9.81 3.34 22.77
N ALA A 218 10.36 2.32 23.44
CA ALA A 218 11.77 2.25 23.79
C ALA A 218 12.47 1.34 22.77
N ASP A 219 13.53 1.84 22.13
CA ASP A 219 14.35 1.05 21.23
C ASP A 219 15.36 0.15 21.98
N ALA A 220 16.09 -0.67 21.23
CA ALA A 220 17.05 -1.62 21.77
C ALA A 220 18.20 -0.99 22.56
N MET A 221 18.48 0.31 22.37
CA MET A 221 19.54 1.05 23.06
C MET A 221 18.98 1.90 24.21
N GLY A 222 17.67 1.80 24.49
CA GLY A 222 17.01 2.49 25.59
C GLY A 222 16.58 3.93 25.28
N ASN A 223 16.64 4.37 24.01
CA ASN A 223 16.05 5.65 23.64
C ASN A 223 14.53 5.51 23.58
N ARG A 224 13.82 6.49 24.15
CA ARG A 224 12.38 6.45 24.36
C ARG A 224 11.69 7.54 23.55
N GLN A 225 10.91 7.12 22.56
CA GLN A 225 9.99 7.98 21.82
C GLN A 225 8.65 8.04 22.55
N VAL A 226 8.06 9.23 22.64
CA VAL A 226 6.75 9.46 23.27
C VAL A 226 5.84 10.17 22.27
N PHE A 227 4.69 9.56 21.99
CA PHE A 227 3.72 10.04 21.01
C PHE A 227 2.56 10.73 21.73
N GLY A 228 2.37 12.01 21.43
CA GLY A 228 1.22 12.77 21.91
C GLY A 228 0.17 12.87 20.82
N GLN A 229 -1.10 12.84 21.23
CA GLN A 229 -2.25 12.84 20.32
C GLN A 229 -3.18 14.01 20.59
N THR A 230 -4.00 14.35 19.60
CA THR A 230 -5.14 15.25 19.76
C THR A 230 -6.26 14.54 20.51
N VAL A 231 -7.30 15.29 20.92
CA VAL A 231 -8.52 14.70 21.48
C VAL A 231 -9.25 13.77 20.48
N ALA A 232 -8.95 13.90 19.18
CA ALA A 232 -9.48 13.06 18.11
C ALA A 232 -8.58 11.84 17.79
N GLY A 233 -7.53 11.57 18.58
CA GLY A 233 -6.62 10.45 18.36
C GLY A 233 -5.60 10.66 17.23
N GLN A 234 -5.59 11.83 16.59
CA GLN A 234 -4.59 12.16 15.57
C GLN A 234 -3.22 12.39 16.21
N SER A 235 -2.13 12.10 15.51
CA SER A 235 -0.78 12.44 15.99
C SER A 235 -0.64 13.96 16.19
N LYS A 236 0.02 14.38 17.26
CA LYS A 236 0.16 15.82 17.57
C LYS A 236 1.60 16.21 17.91
N THR A 237 2.26 15.39 18.73
CA THR A 237 3.61 15.69 19.21
C THR A 237 4.45 14.43 19.23
N LEU A 238 5.75 14.59 19.07
CA LEU A 238 6.73 13.51 19.18
C LEU A 238 7.89 13.98 20.03
N GLY A 239 8.11 13.33 21.17
CA GLY A 239 9.26 13.58 22.04
C GLY A 239 10.25 12.42 21.99
N LEU A 240 11.53 12.72 22.23
CA LEU A 240 12.60 11.72 22.37
C LEU A 240 13.34 11.96 23.69
N THR A 241 13.49 10.90 24.48
CA THR A 241 14.41 10.85 25.62
C THR A 241 15.49 9.85 25.30
N GLN A 242 16.70 10.31 25.00
CA GLN A 242 17.82 9.41 24.70
C GLN A 242 18.29 8.67 25.96
N ALA A 243 18.92 7.52 25.77
CA ALA A 243 19.43 6.71 26.88
C ALA A 243 20.38 7.54 27.77
N GLY A 244 20.18 7.49 29.09
CA GLY A 244 20.99 8.24 30.06
C GLY A 244 20.68 9.73 30.18
N ILE A 245 19.81 10.30 29.32
CA ILE A 245 19.36 11.69 29.38
C ILE A 245 18.00 11.75 30.09
N SER A 246 17.84 12.67 31.04
CA SER A 246 16.60 12.79 31.81
C SER A 246 15.58 13.77 31.22
N GLN A 247 16.03 14.75 30.44
CA GLN A 247 15.14 15.74 29.82
C GLN A 247 14.73 15.28 28.41
N PRO A 248 13.42 15.18 28.13
CA PRO A 248 12.95 14.89 26.78
C PRO A 248 13.19 16.10 25.85
N GLN A 249 13.61 15.83 24.62
CA GLN A 249 13.61 16.81 23.53
C GLN A 249 12.37 16.63 22.66
N ALA A 250 11.74 17.71 22.23
CA ALA A 250 10.69 17.65 21.22
C ALA A 250 11.33 17.43 19.84
N LEU A 251 10.84 16.43 19.09
CA LEU A 251 11.14 16.24 17.67
C LEU A 251 9.99 16.77 16.79
N LEU A 252 8.76 16.74 17.30
CA LEU A 252 7.59 17.39 16.71
C LEU A 252 6.83 18.10 17.83
N ALA A 253 6.72 19.42 17.72
CA ALA A 253 6.13 20.26 18.74
C ALA A 253 4.60 20.41 18.58
N ASP A 254 4.09 20.44 17.35
CA ASP A 254 2.65 20.53 17.07
C ASP A 254 2.34 20.01 15.66
N THR A 255 1.15 19.42 15.49
CA THR A 255 0.55 19.12 14.19
C THR A 255 -0.89 19.59 14.18
N ARG A 256 -1.30 20.22 13.07
CA ARG A 256 -2.65 20.71 12.86
C ARG A 256 -3.22 20.12 11.59
N TYR A 257 -4.52 19.89 11.63
CA TYR A 257 -5.25 19.21 10.58
C TYR A 257 -6.41 20.07 10.10
N ASN A 258 -6.71 19.99 8.80
CA ASN A 258 -7.95 20.51 8.27
C ASN A 258 -9.13 19.61 8.67
N ALA A 259 -10.33 20.05 8.29
CA ALA A 259 -11.56 19.29 8.51
C ALA A 259 -11.57 17.92 7.79
N LEU A 260 -10.73 17.71 6.77
CA LEU A 260 -10.58 16.46 6.01
C LEU A 260 -9.51 15.52 6.59
N ASN A 261 -9.03 15.79 7.81
CA ASN A 261 -7.96 15.03 8.48
C ASN A 261 -6.62 15.05 7.70
N GLN A 262 -6.42 16.04 6.84
CA GLN A 262 -5.14 16.28 6.17
C GLN A 262 -4.32 17.26 7.00
N VAL A 263 -3.01 17.04 7.08
CA VAL A 263 -2.09 17.92 7.81
C VAL A 263 -2.03 19.28 7.12
N GLU A 264 -2.39 20.37 7.79
CA GLU A 264 -2.23 21.75 7.28
C GLU A 264 -0.95 22.40 7.80
N GLN A 265 -0.49 21.99 8.98
CA GLN A 265 0.70 22.56 9.60
C GLN A 265 1.41 21.51 10.46
N GLU A 266 2.74 21.47 10.37
CA GLU A 266 3.62 20.76 11.31
C GLU A 266 4.66 21.74 11.84
N THR A 267 4.95 21.69 13.15
CA THR A 267 6.03 22.46 13.77
C THR A 267 7.04 21.51 14.36
N ALA A 268 8.22 21.44 13.73
CA ALA A 268 9.31 20.58 14.14
C ALA A 268 9.95 21.04 15.47
N GLY A 269 10.69 20.15 16.12
CA GLY A 269 11.39 20.44 17.37
C GLY A 269 12.42 21.56 17.30
N ASN A 270 12.98 21.82 16.11
CA ASN A 270 13.88 22.94 15.83
C ASN A 270 13.15 24.25 15.49
N GLY A 271 11.81 24.28 15.60
CA GLY A 271 10.98 25.46 15.35
C GLY A 271 10.65 25.73 13.88
N VAL A 272 11.10 24.87 12.95
CA VAL A 272 10.68 24.95 11.54
C VAL A 272 9.19 24.63 11.42
N VAL A 273 8.46 25.46 10.70
CA VAL A 273 7.03 25.31 10.45
C VAL A 273 6.83 24.91 9.00
N SER A 274 6.26 23.73 8.78
CA SER A 274 5.80 23.27 7.47
C SER A 274 4.31 23.54 7.31
N LEU A 275 3.90 24.06 6.15
CA LEU A 275 2.51 24.37 5.81
C LEU A 275 2.10 23.63 4.53
N TYR A 276 0.85 23.16 4.50
CA TYR A 276 0.29 22.43 3.37
C TYR A 276 -1.04 23.04 2.97
N SER A 277 -1.14 23.39 1.69
CA SER A 277 -2.33 23.97 1.08
C SER A 277 -3.00 22.93 0.19
N TYR A 278 -4.31 22.84 0.28
CA TYR A 278 -5.12 21.91 -0.50
C TYR A 278 -6.16 22.65 -1.33
N ASP A 279 -6.47 22.11 -2.51
CA ASP A 279 -7.63 22.56 -3.28
C ASP A 279 -8.92 22.21 -2.54
N GLN A 280 -9.86 23.16 -2.48
CA GLN A 280 -11.09 22.97 -1.71
C GLN A 280 -12.12 22.08 -2.41
N GLN A 281 -12.00 21.86 -3.72
CA GLN A 281 -12.95 21.07 -4.51
C GLN A 281 -12.55 19.60 -4.53
N ASP A 282 -11.27 19.30 -4.74
CA ASP A 282 -10.79 17.91 -4.91
C ASP A 282 -9.82 17.43 -3.82
N GLY A 283 -9.43 18.31 -2.88
CA GLY A 283 -8.57 17.96 -1.75
C GLY A 283 -7.11 17.69 -2.13
N ARG A 284 -6.70 17.98 -3.37
CA ARG A 284 -5.31 17.77 -3.82
C ARG A 284 -4.37 18.81 -3.23
N LEU A 285 -3.13 18.41 -2.95
CA LEU A 285 -2.09 19.31 -2.43
C LEU A 285 -1.71 20.35 -3.50
N THR A 286 -2.01 21.62 -3.27
CA THR A 286 -1.67 22.71 -4.20
C THR A 286 -0.39 23.42 -3.84
N GLY A 287 0.01 23.37 -2.56
CA GLY A 287 1.24 24.00 -2.08
C GLY A 287 1.83 23.30 -0.86
N LEU A 288 3.15 23.29 -0.78
CA LEU A 288 3.91 22.82 0.38
C LEU A 288 5.01 23.84 0.67
N SER A 289 5.10 24.31 1.90
CA SER A 289 6.15 25.25 2.29
C SER A 289 6.76 24.92 3.64
N ALA A 290 7.98 25.42 3.87
CA ALA A 290 8.67 25.31 5.14
C ALA A 290 9.39 26.62 5.46
N ILE A 291 9.18 27.13 6.68
CA ILE A 291 9.73 28.38 7.17
C ILE A 291 10.49 28.09 8.46
N SER A 292 11.73 28.58 8.58
CA SER A 292 12.53 28.46 9.80
C SER A 292 11.95 29.31 10.94
N ALA A 293 12.42 29.07 12.16
CA ALA A 293 12.00 29.82 13.35
C ALA A 293 12.27 31.33 13.27
N ASP A 294 13.26 31.76 12.46
CA ASP A 294 13.58 33.18 12.22
C ASP A 294 12.79 33.81 11.07
N GLY A 295 11.90 33.05 10.41
CA GLY A 295 11.07 33.51 9.30
C GLY A 295 11.68 33.32 7.90
N THR A 296 12.85 32.69 7.78
CA THR A 296 13.46 32.39 6.47
C THR A 296 12.68 31.30 5.74
N LEU A 297 12.33 31.54 4.48
CA LEU A 297 11.70 30.55 3.62
C LEU A 297 12.73 29.49 3.20
N LEU A 298 12.51 28.23 3.57
CA LEU A 298 13.40 27.11 3.29
C LEU A 298 12.98 26.32 2.04
N GLN A 299 11.67 26.20 1.83
CA GLN A 299 11.06 25.45 0.72
C GLN A 299 9.69 26.03 0.39
N GLN A 300 9.32 26.08 -0.89
CA GLN A 300 7.98 26.45 -1.35
C GLN A 300 7.69 25.76 -2.69
N LEU A 301 7.00 24.62 -2.64
CA LEU A 301 6.61 23.84 -3.81
C LEU A 301 5.13 24.09 -4.15
N ASP A 302 4.86 24.64 -5.33
CA ASP A 302 3.50 24.86 -5.83
C ASP A 302 3.19 23.88 -6.97
N TYR A 303 2.01 23.27 -6.94
CA TYR A 303 1.61 22.18 -7.82
C TYR A 303 0.49 22.61 -8.76
N SER A 304 0.55 22.14 -10.01
CA SER A 304 -0.60 22.21 -10.92
C SER A 304 -0.91 20.84 -11.49
N TYR A 305 -2.20 20.59 -11.71
CA TYR A 305 -2.72 19.29 -12.13
C TYR A 305 -3.49 19.40 -13.44
N ASP A 306 -3.55 18.30 -14.18
CA ASP A 306 -4.62 18.10 -15.15
C ASP A 306 -5.94 17.68 -14.46
N PRO A 307 -7.08 17.62 -15.18
CA PRO A 307 -8.36 17.29 -14.56
C PRO A 307 -8.41 15.91 -13.88
N VAL A 308 -7.61 14.93 -14.34
CA VAL A 308 -7.57 13.60 -13.73
C VAL A 308 -6.55 13.50 -12.59
N GLY A 309 -5.81 14.57 -12.32
CA GLY A 309 -4.90 14.66 -11.19
C GLY A 309 -3.44 14.37 -11.52
N ASN A 310 -3.04 14.32 -12.80
CA ASN A 310 -1.62 14.23 -13.12
C ASN A 310 -0.93 15.58 -12.88
N ILE A 311 0.16 15.58 -12.12
CA ILE A 311 0.99 16.79 -11.92
C ILE A 311 1.58 17.24 -13.25
N LEU A 312 1.23 18.44 -13.71
CA LEU A 312 1.74 19.07 -14.92
C LEU A 312 2.96 19.95 -14.64
N LEU A 313 3.05 20.48 -13.42
CA LEU A 313 4.07 21.45 -13.04
C LEU A 313 4.34 21.38 -11.53
N VAL A 314 5.61 21.49 -11.17
CA VAL A 314 6.07 21.78 -9.80
C VAL A 314 6.98 23.00 -9.85
N ASN A 315 6.63 24.05 -9.09
CA ASN A 315 7.40 25.29 -9.00
C ASN A 315 8.00 25.43 -7.61
N ASP A 316 9.34 25.49 -7.50
CA ASP A 316 10.01 25.76 -6.23
C ASP A 316 10.35 27.25 -6.08
N THR A 317 9.38 28.06 -5.64
CA THR A 317 9.55 29.52 -5.53
C THR A 317 10.47 29.96 -4.40
N SER A 318 10.98 29.02 -3.58
CA SER A 318 12.06 29.30 -2.62
C SER A 318 13.42 29.48 -3.29
N GLN A 319 13.56 29.04 -4.55
CA GLN A 319 14.81 29.08 -5.30
C GLN A 319 14.78 30.24 -6.31
N PRO A 320 15.89 31.00 -6.47
CA PRO A 320 15.93 32.10 -7.41
C PRO A 320 16.08 31.61 -8.86
N ASP A 321 15.57 32.40 -9.80
CA ASP A 321 15.94 32.31 -11.21
C ASP A 321 17.44 32.53 -11.38
N ARG A 322 18.07 31.75 -12.26
CA ARG A 322 19.50 31.88 -12.55
C ARG A 322 19.74 32.07 -14.03
N TYR A 323 20.75 32.87 -14.37
CA TYR A 323 21.17 33.12 -15.75
C TYR A 323 22.59 32.61 -15.95
N CYS A 324 22.74 31.54 -16.74
CA CYS A 324 24.02 30.88 -16.95
C CYS A 324 24.15 30.39 -18.40
N ASN A 325 25.29 30.68 -19.03
CA ASN A 325 25.53 30.39 -20.46
C ASN A 325 24.38 30.85 -21.38
N ASN A 326 23.88 32.06 -21.18
CA ASN A 326 22.75 32.63 -21.93
C ASN A 326 21.46 31.80 -21.86
N GLN A 327 21.29 30.98 -20.82
CA GLN A 327 20.05 30.27 -20.50
C GLN A 327 19.46 30.80 -19.20
N LEU A 328 18.14 31.03 -19.22
CA LEU A 328 17.34 31.22 -18.02
C LEU A 328 17.07 29.83 -17.42
N ILE A 329 17.39 29.68 -16.13
CA ILE A 329 17.21 28.46 -15.35
C ILE A 329 16.19 28.80 -14.25
N GLU A 330 14.96 28.40 -14.49
CA GLU A 330 13.84 28.58 -13.58
C GLU A 330 13.70 27.38 -12.64
N PRO A 331 13.23 27.56 -11.40
CA PRO A 331 12.94 26.48 -10.46
C PRO A 331 11.66 25.70 -10.78
N ILE A 332 11.34 25.56 -12.07
CA ILE A 332 10.08 24.98 -12.54
C ILE A 332 10.37 23.66 -13.25
N SER A 333 9.66 22.62 -12.83
CA SER A 333 9.65 21.33 -13.52
C SER A 333 8.32 21.16 -14.23
N HIS A 334 8.35 20.80 -15.52
CA HIS A 334 7.16 20.55 -16.34
C HIS A 334 7.07 19.09 -16.72
N TYR A 335 5.84 18.59 -16.81
CA TYR A 335 5.55 17.20 -17.13
C TYR A 335 4.47 17.08 -18.19
N ARG A 336 4.61 16.08 -19.07
CA ARG A 336 3.61 15.71 -20.05
C ARG A 336 3.39 14.21 -20.03
N TYR A 337 2.14 13.83 -20.26
CA TYR A 337 1.69 12.44 -20.24
C TYR A 337 1.03 12.08 -21.57
N ASP A 338 1.00 10.79 -21.89
CA ASP A 338 0.15 10.25 -22.95
C ASP A 338 -1.30 10.04 -22.45
N THR A 339 -2.19 9.53 -23.30
CA THR A 339 -3.59 9.27 -22.92
C THR A 339 -3.78 8.08 -21.98
N LEU A 340 -2.74 7.29 -21.71
CA LEU A 340 -2.72 6.27 -20.66
C LEU A 340 -2.09 6.80 -19.37
N TYR A 341 -1.79 8.10 -19.32
CA TYR A 341 -1.17 8.80 -18.20
C TYR A 341 0.25 8.34 -17.87
N GLN A 342 0.96 7.76 -18.84
CA GLN A 342 2.38 7.47 -18.70
C GLN A 342 3.19 8.75 -18.95
N LEU A 343 4.22 9.00 -18.16
CA LEU A 343 5.08 10.19 -18.30
C LEU A 343 5.89 10.09 -19.61
N ILE A 344 5.70 11.03 -20.54
CA ILE A 344 6.39 11.05 -21.85
C ILE A 344 7.42 12.18 -21.98
N GLU A 345 7.31 13.23 -21.17
CA GLU A 345 8.28 14.33 -21.13
C GLU A 345 8.39 14.89 -19.71
N ALA A 346 9.60 15.20 -19.28
CA ALA A 346 9.88 15.92 -18.04
C ALA A 346 10.99 16.96 -18.27
N THR A 347 10.84 18.15 -17.70
CA THR A 347 11.91 19.16 -17.63
C THR A 347 12.20 19.52 -16.18
N GLY A 348 13.39 20.05 -15.93
CA GLY A 348 13.74 20.58 -14.62
C GLY A 348 15.19 21.06 -14.60
N ARG A 349 15.79 21.03 -13.41
CA ARG A 349 17.18 21.44 -13.20
C ARG A 349 18.02 20.27 -12.69
N GLU A 350 19.28 20.28 -13.06
CA GLU A 350 20.27 19.31 -12.62
C GLU A 350 21.61 19.98 -12.37
N VAL A 351 22.54 19.24 -11.76
CA VAL A 351 23.93 19.67 -11.65
C VAL A 351 24.59 19.74 -13.02
N ARG A 352 25.29 20.84 -13.29
CA ARG A 352 25.99 21.07 -14.57
C ARG A 352 27.23 20.20 -14.73
N ASN A 353 28.02 20.05 -13.65
CA ASN A 353 29.28 19.31 -13.69
C ASN A 353 29.19 18.09 -12.77
N GLY A 354 29.46 16.90 -13.29
CA GLY A 354 29.40 15.66 -12.52
C GLY A 354 27.98 15.11 -12.35
N ALA A 355 27.10 15.33 -13.33
CA ALA A 355 25.83 14.63 -13.41
C ALA A 355 26.07 13.12 -13.50
N SER A 356 25.22 12.34 -12.81
CA SER A 356 25.23 10.88 -12.89
C SER A 356 23.89 10.39 -13.39
N HIS A 357 23.92 9.48 -14.35
CA HIS A 357 22.72 8.87 -14.91
C HIS A 357 22.68 7.35 -14.70
N GLY A 358 23.67 6.79 -14.01
CA GLY A 358 23.81 5.37 -13.69
C GLY A 358 23.57 5.08 -12.20
N PRO A 359 24.18 4.00 -11.66
CA PRO A 359 24.07 3.63 -10.25
C PRO A 359 24.82 4.58 -9.30
N GLU A 360 25.70 5.45 -9.79
CA GLU A 360 26.46 6.39 -8.97
C GLU A 360 25.64 7.65 -8.62
N MET A 361 26.01 8.32 -7.53
CA MET A 361 25.45 9.65 -7.20
C MET A 361 26.15 10.74 -8.02
N PRO A 362 25.47 11.86 -8.34
CA PRO A 362 26.16 13.02 -8.89
C PRO A 362 27.21 13.57 -7.91
N GLY A 363 28.18 14.30 -8.44
CA GLY A 363 29.23 14.95 -7.64
C GLY A 363 28.65 15.89 -6.58
N LEU A 364 29.11 15.75 -5.33
CA LEU A 364 28.65 16.56 -4.20
C LEU A 364 29.01 18.04 -4.40
N GLN A 365 28.00 18.91 -4.34
CA GLN A 365 28.16 20.36 -4.41
C GLN A 365 28.27 20.98 -3.01
N PRO A 366 29.03 22.08 -2.83
CA PRO A 366 29.14 22.77 -1.56
C PRO A 366 27.91 23.64 -1.25
N LEU A 367 27.54 23.74 0.04
CA LEU A 367 26.61 24.74 0.57
C LEU A 367 27.35 25.80 1.42
N PRO A 368 27.03 27.10 1.29
CA PRO A 368 26.12 27.68 0.30
C PRO A 368 26.69 27.55 -1.12
N THR A 369 25.81 27.54 -2.13
CA THR A 369 26.21 27.46 -3.54
C THR A 369 27.12 28.65 -3.88
N ILE A 370 28.39 28.38 -4.18
CA ILE A 370 29.40 29.41 -4.44
C ILE A 370 29.32 29.92 -5.88
N ASP A 371 29.07 29.02 -6.84
CA ASP A 371 28.91 29.35 -8.25
C ASP A 371 27.42 29.24 -8.65
N PRO A 372 26.75 30.36 -8.99
CA PRO A 372 25.36 30.33 -9.42
C PRO A 372 25.12 29.47 -10.67
N CYS A 373 26.18 29.18 -11.45
CA CYS A 373 26.14 28.35 -12.65
C CYS A 373 26.44 26.88 -12.45
N GLN A 374 26.36 26.37 -11.21
CA GLN A 374 26.43 24.93 -10.93
C GLN A 374 25.22 24.12 -11.41
N VAL A 375 24.15 24.78 -11.87
CA VAL A 375 22.94 24.13 -12.40
C VAL A 375 22.79 24.35 -13.91
N SER A 376 22.07 23.43 -14.55
CA SER A 376 21.61 23.51 -15.93
C SER A 376 20.17 23.00 -16.05
N ASN A 377 19.46 23.46 -17.08
CA ASN A 377 18.17 22.88 -17.44
C ASN A 377 18.38 21.50 -18.05
N TYR A 378 17.45 20.57 -17.79
CA TYR A 378 17.35 19.31 -18.49
C TYR A 378 15.96 19.09 -19.09
N LYS A 379 15.90 18.21 -20.09
CA LYS A 379 14.69 17.64 -20.65
C LYS A 379 14.87 16.15 -20.88
N GLN A 380 13.96 15.35 -20.34
CA GLN A 380 13.87 13.91 -20.57
C GLN A 380 12.63 13.59 -21.39
N ARG A 381 12.78 12.75 -22.40
CA ARG A 381 11.68 12.20 -23.21
C ARG A 381 11.68 10.68 -23.10
N TYR A 382 10.51 10.09 -22.91
CA TYR A 382 10.34 8.66 -22.67
C TYR A 382 9.47 8.05 -23.76
N SER A 383 9.83 6.86 -24.23
CA SER A 383 8.98 6.04 -25.10
C SER A 383 8.79 4.65 -24.51
N TYR A 384 7.59 4.11 -24.67
CA TYR A 384 7.18 2.82 -24.12
C TYR A 384 6.65 1.90 -25.22
N ASP A 385 6.74 0.59 -25.01
CA ASP A 385 6.05 -0.40 -25.83
C ASP A 385 4.57 -0.56 -25.42
N ALA A 386 3.88 -1.51 -26.04
CA ALA A 386 2.47 -1.79 -25.79
C ALA A 386 2.17 -2.35 -24.38
N ALA A 387 3.16 -2.95 -23.71
CA ALA A 387 3.05 -3.47 -22.34
C ALA A 387 3.58 -2.47 -21.29
N GLY A 388 3.99 -1.28 -21.71
CA GLY A 388 4.53 -0.24 -20.84
C GLY A 388 5.99 -0.46 -20.44
N ASN A 389 6.76 -1.27 -21.17
CA ASN A 389 8.21 -1.32 -20.98
C ASN A 389 8.85 -0.06 -21.56
N LEU A 390 9.77 0.58 -20.83
CA LEU A 390 10.61 1.65 -21.37
C LEU A 390 11.42 1.12 -22.55
N LEU A 391 11.34 1.79 -23.71
CA LEU A 391 12.15 1.50 -24.89
C LEU A 391 13.32 2.46 -25.02
N GLN A 392 13.07 3.75 -24.77
CA GLN A 392 14.08 4.78 -24.88
C GLN A 392 13.83 5.93 -23.91
N MET A 393 14.90 6.40 -23.29
CA MET A 393 14.92 7.69 -22.60
C MET A 393 15.99 8.58 -23.23
N ARG A 394 15.57 9.71 -23.79
CA ARG A 394 16.49 10.75 -24.30
C ARG A 394 16.63 11.84 -23.27
N HIS A 395 17.87 12.15 -22.91
CA HIS A 395 18.19 13.23 -21.98
C HIS A 395 18.95 14.33 -22.71
N GLU A 396 18.42 15.54 -22.65
CA GLU A 396 19.01 16.77 -23.17
C GLU A 396 19.29 17.69 -21.97
N GLY A 397 20.55 17.93 -21.64
CA GLY A 397 20.92 18.60 -20.39
C GLY A 397 22.38 19.03 -20.38
N ALA A 398 23.03 18.94 -19.22
CA ALA A 398 24.47 19.19 -19.07
C ALA A 398 25.29 18.24 -19.95
N HIS A 399 24.87 16.98 -20.01
CA HIS A 399 25.44 15.94 -20.85
C HIS A 399 24.34 15.20 -21.58
N ASN A 400 24.24 15.43 -22.89
CA ASN A 400 23.23 14.76 -23.71
C ASN A 400 23.57 13.27 -23.83
N PHE A 401 22.58 12.41 -23.57
CA PHE A 401 22.70 10.98 -23.85
C PHE A 401 21.34 10.36 -24.14
N THR A 402 21.35 9.17 -24.69
CA THR A 402 20.14 8.37 -24.90
C THR A 402 20.38 6.99 -24.30
N ARG A 403 19.43 6.54 -23.48
CA ARG A 403 19.37 5.17 -22.97
C ARG A 403 18.36 4.41 -23.81
N ASN A 404 18.82 3.41 -24.54
CA ASN A 404 17.96 2.43 -25.19
C ASN A 404 17.82 1.21 -24.28
N MET A 405 16.66 0.58 -24.32
CA MET A 405 16.36 -0.66 -23.62
C MET A 405 15.92 -1.70 -24.65
N HIS A 406 16.53 -2.88 -24.59
CA HIS A 406 16.06 -4.05 -25.31
C HIS A 406 15.02 -4.76 -24.45
N VAL A 407 13.83 -4.99 -24.99
CA VAL A 407 12.76 -5.75 -24.34
C VAL A 407 12.72 -7.14 -24.96
N ALA A 408 12.64 -8.17 -24.13
CA ALA A 408 12.53 -9.54 -24.60
C ALA A 408 11.26 -9.72 -25.46
N PRO A 409 11.34 -10.49 -26.56
CA PRO A 409 10.20 -10.68 -27.46
C PRO A 409 9.04 -11.47 -26.84
N ASP A 410 9.29 -12.20 -25.76
CA ASP A 410 8.37 -13.15 -25.13
C ASP A 410 8.03 -12.83 -23.66
N SER A 411 8.64 -11.79 -23.07
CA SER A 411 8.45 -11.39 -21.66
C SER A 411 8.67 -9.89 -21.48
N ASN A 412 8.34 -9.32 -20.32
CA ASN A 412 8.60 -7.91 -19.98
C ASN A 412 10.01 -7.68 -19.42
N ARG A 413 10.88 -8.68 -19.47
CA ARG A 413 12.30 -8.55 -19.16
C ARG A 413 12.94 -7.54 -20.10
N SER A 414 13.70 -6.60 -19.56
CA SER A 414 14.43 -5.63 -20.38
C SER A 414 15.81 -5.34 -19.81
N LEU A 415 16.74 -5.00 -20.70
CA LEU A 415 18.13 -4.70 -20.37
C LEU A 415 18.59 -3.46 -21.15
N PRO A 416 19.52 -2.67 -20.60
CA PRO A 416 20.09 -1.53 -21.32
C PRO A 416 20.92 -2.01 -22.54
N ASP A 417 21.00 -1.13 -23.54
CA ASP A 417 21.81 -1.31 -24.74
C ASP A 417 23.29 -0.96 -24.47
N ASP A 418 24.12 -1.98 -24.20
CA ASP A 418 25.54 -1.84 -23.80
C ASP A 418 26.52 -2.23 -24.95
N ASP A 419 26.24 -1.83 -26.19
CA ASP A 419 27.07 -2.02 -27.40
C ASP A 419 27.34 -3.51 -27.80
N GLY A 420 26.43 -4.43 -27.46
CA GLY A 420 26.50 -5.86 -27.82
C GLY A 420 25.13 -6.53 -27.91
N GLU A 421 25.07 -7.79 -28.36
CA GLU A 421 23.81 -8.55 -28.32
C GLU A 421 23.39 -8.80 -26.87
N VAL A 422 22.11 -8.51 -26.59
CA VAL A 422 21.51 -8.71 -25.27
C VAL A 422 21.09 -10.16 -25.11
N ASP A 423 21.69 -10.84 -24.12
CA ASP A 423 21.30 -12.20 -23.76
C ASP A 423 20.37 -12.19 -22.53
N PHE A 424 19.07 -12.30 -22.78
CA PHE A 424 18.06 -12.41 -21.72
C PHE A 424 18.13 -13.74 -20.95
N VAL A 425 18.67 -14.80 -21.56
CA VAL A 425 18.69 -16.15 -20.97
C VAL A 425 19.66 -16.22 -19.80
N THR A 426 20.82 -15.57 -19.92
CA THR A 426 21.83 -15.55 -18.85
C THR A 426 21.72 -14.34 -17.92
N SER A 427 20.93 -13.33 -18.29
CA SER A 427 20.76 -12.11 -17.50
C SER A 427 19.64 -12.19 -16.46
N PHE A 428 18.73 -13.14 -16.58
CA PHE A 428 17.65 -13.37 -15.62
C PHE A 428 17.60 -14.84 -15.19
N ASP A 429 17.23 -15.11 -13.95
CA ASP A 429 16.96 -16.47 -13.52
C ASP A 429 15.58 -16.97 -14.02
N ALA A 430 15.27 -18.23 -13.72
CA ALA A 430 14.01 -18.85 -14.13
C ALA A 430 12.75 -18.23 -13.48
N ASN A 431 12.91 -17.42 -12.42
CA ASN A 431 11.84 -16.64 -11.82
C ASN A 431 11.88 -15.16 -12.25
N GLY A 432 12.73 -14.80 -13.21
CA GLY A 432 12.82 -13.44 -13.73
C GLY A 432 13.57 -12.46 -12.84
N ASN A 433 14.34 -12.93 -11.87
CA ASN A 433 15.20 -12.03 -11.11
C ASN A 433 16.45 -11.67 -11.93
N LEU A 434 16.81 -10.38 -11.98
CA LEU A 434 17.99 -9.91 -12.70
C LEU A 434 19.28 -10.45 -12.04
N LEU A 435 20.19 -11.02 -12.84
CA LEU A 435 21.42 -11.68 -12.36
C LEU A 435 22.67 -10.80 -12.46
N GLN A 436 22.62 -9.71 -13.23
CA GLN A 436 23.68 -8.70 -13.29
C GLN A 436 23.08 -7.30 -13.23
N LEU A 437 23.50 -6.49 -12.26
CA LEU A 437 22.98 -5.14 -12.06
C LEU A 437 23.42 -4.18 -13.17
N VAL A 438 24.72 -4.24 -13.43
CA VAL A 438 25.44 -3.67 -14.57
C VAL A 438 26.55 -4.65 -14.93
N ARG A 439 27.17 -4.51 -16.10
CA ARG A 439 28.24 -5.40 -16.55
C ARG A 439 29.33 -5.55 -15.48
N GLY A 440 29.55 -6.79 -15.01
CA GLY A 440 30.55 -7.13 -14.00
C GLY A 440 30.08 -7.06 -12.54
N GLN A 441 28.82 -6.65 -12.29
CA GLN A 441 28.21 -6.66 -10.96
C GLN A 441 27.14 -7.75 -10.85
N ALA A 442 27.58 -8.97 -10.51
CA ALA A 442 26.69 -10.12 -10.36
C ALA A 442 25.78 -9.99 -9.13
N MET A 443 24.56 -10.49 -9.26
CA MET A 443 23.56 -10.54 -8.19
C MET A 443 23.19 -11.98 -7.86
N ARG A 444 22.84 -12.23 -6.60
CA ARG A 444 22.34 -13.52 -6.13
C ARG A 444 21.05 -13.33 -5.37
N TRP A 445 20.15 -14.28 -5.54
CA TRP A 445 18.82 -14.30 -4.96
C TRP A 445 18.66 -15.52 -4.08
N ASP A 446 17.92 -15.40 -2.98
CA ASP A 446 17.61 -16.54 -2.11
C ASP A 446 16.40 -17.34 -2.61
N VAL A 447 16.02 -18.38 -1.85
CA VAL A 447 14.88 -19.27 -2.15
C VAL A 447 13.54 -18.51 -2.21
N ARG A 448 13.43 -17.35 -1.57
CA ARG A 448 12.21 -16.54 -1.46
C ARG A 448 12.13 -15.42 -2.50
N ASN A 449 13.01 -15.43 -3.51
CA ASN A 449 13.16 -14.35 -4.50
C ASN A 449 13.55 -13.00 -3.88
N GLN A 450 14.32 -13.01 -2.78
CA GLN A 450 14.86 -11.80 -2.17
C GLN A 450 16.32 -11.63 -2.59
N LEU A 451 16.75 -10.38 -2.80
CA LEU A 451 18.13 -10.07 -3.22
C LEU A 451 19.08 -10.40 -2.07
N ALA A 452 19.87 -11.47 -2.19
CA ALA A 452 20.75 -11.92 -1.12
C ALA A 452 22.13 -11.24 -1.18
N LEU A 453 22.64 -10.94 -2.38
CA LEU A 453 23.98 -10.39 -2.57
C LEU A 453 24.13 -9.62 -3.88
N VAL A 454 24.89 -8.52 -3.84
CA VAL A 454 25.40 -7.79 -5.01
C VAL A 454 26.92 -7.76 -4.95
N THR A 455 27.59 -8.24 -6.00
CA THR A 455 29.04 -8.07 -6.18
C THR A 455 29.29 -6.67 -6.74
N LEU A 456 29.92 -5.79 -5.95
CA LEU A 456 30.19 -4.40 -6.33
C LEU A 456 31.45 -4.29 -7.20
N LEU A 457 32.49 -5.05 -6.86
CA LEU A 457 33.74 -5.13 -7.63
C LEU A 457 34.29 -6.56 -7.63
N GLN A 458 34.37 -7.16 -8.81
CA GLN A 458 35.00 -8.46 -8.99
C GLN A 458 36.53 -8.34 -8.99
N ARG A 459 37.22 -9.17 -8.20
CA ARG A 459 38.69 -9.19 -8.11
C ARG A 459 39.23 -10.56 -8.56
N LYS A 460 40.35 -10.57 -9.29
CA LYS A 460 40.94 -11.81 -9.84
C LYS A 460 41.66 -12.67 -8.80
N SER A 461 42.33 -12.02 -7.83
CA SER A 461 43.25 -12.68 -6.89
C SER A 461 42.97 -12.30 -5.43
N ALA A 462 41.80 -11.73 -5.15
CA ALA A 462 41.35 -11.34 -3.82
C ALA A 462 39.83 -11.57 -3.72
N PRO A 463 39.25 -11.64 -2.51
CA PRO A 463 37.80 -11.67 -2.35
C PRO A 463 37.16 -10.42 -3.00
N ASN A 464 35.96 -10.58 -3.55
CA ASN A 464 35.24 -9.47 -4.17
C ASN A 464 34.84 -8.41 -3.14
N ASP A 465 34.57 -7.21 -3.63
CA ASP A 465 33.82 -6.22 -2.86
C ASP A 465 32.32 -6.53 -3.09
N GLU A 466 31.55 -6.66 -2.01
CA GLU A 466 30.17 -7.18 -2.05
C GLU A 466 29.28 -6.51 -1.01
N GLU A 467 27.98 -6.48 -1.29
CA GLU A 467 26.94 -6.13 -0.33
C GLU A 467 25.99 -7.33 -0.18
N ARG A 468 25.78 -7.80 1.05
CA ARG A 468 24.92 -8.93 1.41
C ARG A 468 23.76 -8.44 2.25
N TYR A 469 22.58 -9.00 2.01
CA TYR A 469 21.36 -8.67 2.74
C TYR A 469 20.82 -9.91 3.45
N VAL A 470 20.23 -9.73 4.63
CA VAL A 470 19.56 -10.78 5.39
C VAL A 470 18.19 -10.28 5.79
N TYR A 471 17.19 -11.14 5.63
CA TYR A 471 15.77 -10.87 5.86
C TYR A 471 15.24 -11.71 7.02
N ASP A 472 14.20 -11.22 7.67
CA ASP A 472 13.43 -11.97 8.65
C ASP A 472 12.44 -12.95 7.98
N GLY A 473 11.71 -13.73 8.78
CA GLY A 473 10.74 -14.71 8.26
C GLY A 473 9.63 -14.09 7.40
N GLN A 474 9.35 -12.79 7.57
CA GLN A 474 8.36 -12.03 6.81
C GLN A 474 8.94 -11.32 5.59
N GLY A 475 10.24 -11.49 5.34
CA GLY A 475 10.94 -10.89 4.21
C GLY A 475 11.33 -9.43 4.38
N GLN A 476 11.38 -8.92 5.60
CA GLN A 476 11.91 -7.58 5.88
C GLN A 476 13.41 -7.64 6.16
N ARG A 477 14.17 -6.76 5.49
CA ARG A 477 15.61 -6.64 5.67
C ARG A 477 15.93 -6.25 7.10
N CYS A 478 16.70 -7.09 7.78
CA CYS A 478 17.14 -6.87 9.15
C CYS A 478 18.66 -6.70 9.26
N ARG A 479 19.45 -7.15 8.27
CA ARG A 479 20.89 -6.89 8.18
C ARG A 479 21.31 -6.50 6.77
N LYS A 480 22.28 -5.58 6.68
CA LYS A 480 23.02 -5.24 5.47
C LYS A 480 24.51 -5.25 5.80
N ILE A 481 25.30 -6.00 5.04
CA ILE A 481 26.74 -6.18 5.27
C ILE A 481 27.47 -5.77 4.00
N THR A 482 28.36 -4.79 4.09
CA THR A 482 29.22 -4.37 2.99
C THR A 482 30.65 -4.81 3.26
N ARG A 483 31.28 -5.50 2.31
CA ARG A 483 32.68 -5.93 2.38
C ARG A 483 33.47 -5.29 1.25
N ALA A 484 34.61 -4.71 1.55
CA ALA A 484 35.50 -4.11 0.56
C ALA A 484 36.96 -4.40 0.87
N GLN A 485 37.78 -4.65 -0.14
CA GLN A 485 39.22 -4.86 0.04
C GLN A 485 39.98 -3.53 -0.06
N ALA A 486 40.69 -3.16 1.01
CA ALA A 486 41.52 -1.95 1.05
C ALA A 486 42.83 -2.22 1.81
N SER A 487 43.95 -1.78 1.26
CA SER A 487 45.29 -1.87 1.89
C SER A 487 45.65 -3.26 2.44
N GLY A 488 45.28 -4.33 1.72
CA GLY A 488 45.59 -5.72 2.11
C GLY A 488 44.69 -6.31 3.21
N ARG A 489 43.64 -5.60 3.65
CA ARG A 489 42.63 -6.09 4.60
C ARG A 489 41.22 -6.02 4.01
N THR A 490 40.33 -6.88 4.52
CA THR A 490 38.89 -6.79 4.25
C THR A 490 38.25 -5.85 5.26
N LEU A 491 37.68 -4.75 4.77
CA LEU A 491 36.82 -3.86 5.54
C LEU A 491 35.41 -4.42 5.56
N VAL A 492 34.81 -4.54 6.74
CA VAL A 492 33.43 -5.00 6.93
C VAL A 492 32.64 -3.90 7.62
N ASN A 493 31.57 -3.46 6.97
CA ASN A 493 30.56 -2.58 7.55
C ASN A 493 29.25 -3.36 7.69
N GLU A 494 28.50 -3.10 8.74
CA GLU A 494 27.22 -3.74 9.00
C GLU A 494 26.19 -2.71 9.44
N VAL A 495 24.95 -2.87 8.96
CA VAL A 495 23.77 -2.17 9.44
C VAL A 495 22.77 -3.22 9.94
N ARG A 496 22.28 -3.04 11.16
CA ARG A 496 21.20 -3.83 11.74
C ARG A 496 19.96 -2.96 11.87
N TYR A 497 18.84 -3.45 11.37
CA TYR A 497 17.55 -2.77 11.43
C TYR A 497 16.71 -3.42 12.52
N VAL A 498 16.38 -2.64 13.55
CA VAL A 498 15.49 -3.05 14.65
C VAL A 498 14.44 -1.96 14.87
N PRO A 499 13.33 -2.23 15.57
CA PRO A 499 12.24 -1.26 15.67
C PRO A 499 12.69 0.09 16.24
N GLY A 500 12.55 1.16 15.44
CA GLY A 500 12.89 2.54 15.81
C GLY A 500 14.39 2.89 15.74
N LEU A 501 15.26 1.97 15.35
CA LEU A 501 16.71 2.14 15.46
C LEU A 501 17.47 1.37 14.36
N GLU A 502 18.47 2.03 13.78
CA GLU A 502 19.52 1.36 13.02
C GLU A 502 20.82 1.36 13.82
N ILE A 503 21.50 0.21 13.89
CA ILE A 503 22.82 0.10 14.51
C ILE A 503 23.83 -0.10 13.37
N ARG A 504 24.74 0.86 13.21
CA ARG A 504 25.71 0.91 12.12
C ARG A 504 27.11 0.74 12.69
N THR A 505 27.82 -0.30 12.26
CA THR A 505 29.21 -0.55 12.64
C THR A 505 30.10 -0.57 11.42
N THR A 506 31.29 0.02 11.52
CA THR A 506 32.25 0.09 10.41
C THR A 506 33.59 -0.55 10.74
N ALA A 507 34.37 -0.85 9.70
CA ALA A 507 35.67 -1.50 9.82
C ALA A 507 36.74 -0.66 10.56
N ASP A 508 36.54 0.64 10.70
CA ASP A 508 37.41 1.56 11.45
C ASP A 508 36.98 1.74 12.92
N GLY A 509 35.96 1.00 13.37
CA GLY A 509 35.51 0.98 14.76
C GLY A 509 34.47 2.06 15.10
N GLU A 510 33.83 2.67 14.10
CA GLU A 510 32.66 3.50 14.31
C GLU A 510 31.48 2.61 14.73
N ILE A 511 30.77 3.05 15.77
CA ILE A 511 29.51 2.45 16.21
C ILE A 511 28.52 3.60 16.33
N LEU A 512 27.56 3.63 15.42
CA LEU A 512 26.57 4.68 15.26
C LEU A 512 25.16 4.09 15.39
N ASN A 513 24.43 4.60 16.38
CA ASN A 513 23.01 4.38 16.58
C ASN A 513 22.23 5.50 15.88
N VAL A 514 21.38 5.14 14.91
CA VAL A 514 20.50 6.07 14.20
C VAL A 514 19.07 5.85 14.69
N VAL A 515 18.64 6.68 15.64
CA VAL A 515 17.25 6.66 16.10
C VAL A 515 16.38 7.27 15.02
N THR A 516 15.40 6.52 14.53
CA THR A 516 14.48 6.99 13.50
C THR A 516 13.11 7.24 14.11
N ALA A 517 12.63 8.47 13.94
CA ALA A 517 11.38 8.94 14.50
C ALA A 517 10.55 9.57 13.37
N GLN A 518 9.29 9.15 13.22
CA GLN A 518 8.41 9.70 12.20
C GLN A 518 7.01 9.90 12.78
N SER A 519 6.42 11.06 12.50
CA SER A 519 5.03 11.36 12.79
C SER A 519 4.51 12.30 11.71
N GLY A 520 3.42 11.91 11.04
CA GLY A 520 2.93 12.65 9.89
C GLY A 520 3.98 12.69 8.77
N ARG A 521 4.25 13.88 8.25
CA ARG A 521 5.28 14.11 7.21
C ARG A 521 6.64 14.46 7.80
N ASN A 522 6.71 14.76 9.09
CA ASN A 522 7.96 15.02 9.80
C ASN A 522 8.73 13.71 10.07
N ARG A 523 9.84 13.53 9.36
CA ARG A 523 10.81 12.45 9.60
C ARG A 523 12.08 13.04 10.20
N VAL A 524 12.52 12.46 11.32
CA VAL A 524 13.68 12.91 12.08
C VAL A 524 14.60 11.72 12.35
N GLN A 525 15.90 11.92 12.11
CA GLN A 525 16.94 10.96 12.49
C GLN A 525 17.87 11.59 13.53
N VAL A 526 18.19 10.86 14.60
CA VAL A 526 19.17 11.29 15.61
C VAL A 526 20.39 10.39 15.52
N LEU A 527 21.55 10.99 15.27
CA LEU A 527 22.82 10.31 15.11
C LEU A 527 23.58 10.28 16.45
N HIS A 528 23.62 9.12 17.09
CA HIS A 528 24.33 8.90 18.34
C HIS A 528 25.51 7.95 18.15
N TRP A 529 26.73 8.45 18.30
CA TRP A 529 27.95 7.65 18.26
C TRP A 529 28.29 7.12 19.64
N GLU A 530 28.38 5.80 19.76
CA GLU A 530 28.98 5.12 20.91
C GLU A 530 30.51 5.10 20.79
N ALA A 531 31.02 4.98 19.56
CA ALA A 531 32.44 4.95 19.25
C ALA A 531 32.73 5.53 17.85
N GLY A 532 33.96 6.02 17.64
CA GLY A 532 34.46 6.43 16.33
C GLY A 532 33.81 7.70 15.73
N LYS A 533 33.17 8.54 16.55
CA LYS A 533 32.54 9.79 16.10
C LYS A 533 33.49 10.66 15.27
N PRO A 534 33.09 11.14 14.08
CA PRO A 534 33.87 12.13 13.33
C PRO A 534 34.13 13.41 14.15
N GLY A 535 35.32 13.98 14.01
CA GLY A 535 35.71 15.20 14.75
C GLY A 535 34.85 16.43 14.43
N THR A 536 34.27 16.49 13.22
CA THR A 536 33.53 17.66 12.71
C THR A 536 32.03 17.64 12.99
N ILE A 537 31.49 16.54 13.53
CA ILE A 537 30.05 16.41 13.83
C ILE A 537 29.88 16.31 15.33
N ALA A 538 28.94 17.05 15.91
CA ALA A 538 28.56 16.90 17.31
C ALA A 538 27.92 15.52 17.53
N ASN A 539 28.06 14.95 18.74
CA ASN A 539 27.26 13.77 19.06
C ASN A 539 25.79 14.17 19.17
N ASP A 540 24.89 13.19 19.05
CA ASP A 540 23.45 13.39 19.19
C ASP A 540 22.87 14.39 18.17
N GLN A 541 23.48 14.48 16.98
CA GLN A 541 23.02 15.39 15.93
C GLN A 541 21.61 14.98 15.47
N VAL A 542 20.67 15.91 15.54
CA VAL A 542 19.31 15.72 15.03
C VAL A 542 19.25 16.20 13.59
N ARG A 543 18.66 15.38 12.72
CA ARG A 543 18.46 15.67 11.30
C ARG A 543 16.99 15.62 10.95
N TYR A 544 16.41 16.78 10.70
CA TYR A 544 15.04 16.95 10.25
C TYR A 544 14.98 16.85 8.73
N SER A 545 14.14 15.96 8.21
CA SER A 545 13.95 15.77 6.77
C SER A 545 12.72 16.56 6.32
N LEU A 546 12.90 17.49 5.39
CA LEU A 546 11.78 18.05 4.62
C LEU A 546 11.62 17.23 3.35
N SER A 547 10.36 17.02 2.94
CA SER A 547 10.03 16.15 1.81
C SER A 547 9.13 16.82 0.78
N ASP A 548 9.19 16.33 -0.46
CA ASP A 548 8.20 16.66 -1.49
C ASP A 548 6.86 15.92 -1.29
N HIS A 549 5.98 15.98 -2.30
CA HIS A 549 4.68 15.29 -2.30
C HIS A 549 4.78 13.76 -2.36
N LEU A 550 5.93 13.21 -2.79
CA LEU A 550 6.19 11.76 -2.82
C LEU A 550 6.83 11.26 -1.52
N GLY A 551 7.19 12.15 -0.59
CA GLY A 551 7.97 11.82 0.61
C GLY A 551 9.48 11.72 0.34
N SER A 552 9.96 12.14 -0.82
CA SER A 552 11.39 12.19 -1.13
C SER A 552 12.08 13.25 -0.28
N SER A 553 13.21 12.93 0.36
CA SER A 553 13.94 13.90 1.20
C SER A 553 14.63 14.97 0.35
N THR A 554 14.08 16.18 0.34
CA THR A 554 14.60 17.33 -0.43
C THR A 554 15.60 18.14 0.36
N LEU A 555 15.38 18.35 1.66
CA LEU A 555 16.29 19.07 2.56
C LEU A 555 16.52 18.27 3.85
N GLU A 556 17.72 18.39 4.40
CA GLU A 556 18.03 18.01 5.78
C GLU A 556 18.44 19.25 6.58
N LEU A 557 17.82 19.44 7.75
CA LEU A 557 18.11 20.55 8.66
C LEU A 557 18.63 20.01 9.99
N ASP A 558 19.51 20.75 10.64
CA ASP A 558 20.00 20.42 11.98
C ASP A 558 19.03 20.86 13.09
N GLN A 559 19.38 20.57 14.35
CA GLN A 559 18.61 20.97 15.53
C GLN A 559 18.47 22.49 15.73
N GLN A 560 19.24 23.33 15.03
CA GLN A 560 19.10 24.78 15.00
C GLN A 560 18.31 25.30 13.78
N GLY A 561 17.82 24.40 12.91
CA GLY A 561 17.17 24.77 11.65
C GLY A 561 18.16 25.13 10.53
N GLY A 562 19.46 24.91 10.74
CA GLY A 562 20.50 25.15 9.75
C GLY A 562 20.53 24.06 8.67
N LEU A 563 20.70 24.44 7.41
CA LEU A 563 20.72 23.51 6.29
C LEU A 563 21.96 22.61 6.31
N ILE A 564 21.75 21.29 6.36
CA ILE A 564 22.79 20.26 6.27
C ILE A 564 23.00 19.86 4.80
N SER A 565 21.92 19.48 4.13
CA SER A 565 21.96 18.97 2.75
C SER A 565 20.71 19.34 1.94
N GLN A 566 20.87 19.38 0.62
CA GLN A 566 19.81 19.60 -0.36
C GLN A 566 19.93 18.57 -1.48
N GLU A 567 18.80 17.99 -1.87
CA GLU A 567 18.70 16.99 -2.93
C GLU A 567 17.50 17.23 -3.83
N SER A 568 17.64 16.96 -5.12
CA SER A 568 16.53 16.95 -6.07
C SER A 568 16.65 15.75 -7.00
N TYR A 569 15.51 15.28 -7.49
CA TYR A 569 15.40 14.01 -8.20
C TYR A 569 14.87 14.22 -9.62
N TYR A 570 15.34 13.42 -10.56
CA TYR A 570 14.60 13.14 -11.80
C TYR A 570 13.30 12.40 -11.45
N PRO A 571 12.29 12.40 -12.34
CA PRO A 571 10.96 11.84 -12.03
C PRO A 571 10.99 10.39 -11.52
N PHE A 572 11.88 9.57 -12.08
CA PHE A 572 12.06 8.16 -11.72
C PHE A 572 13.10 7.92 -10.60
N GLY A 573 13.48 8.95 -9.84
CA GLY A 573 14.22 8.80 -8.59
C GLY A 573 15.75 8.82 -8.67
N GLY A 574 16.33 9.00 -9.86
CA GLY A 574 17.75 9.33 -9.99
C GLY A 574 18.02 10.73 -9.41
N THR A 575 19.15 10.94 -8.75
CA THR A 575 19.47 12.25 -8.15
C THR A 575 19.96 13.22 -9.22
N ALA A 576 19.22 14.32 -9.43
CA ALA A 576 19.55 15.38 -10.37
C ALA A 576 20.46 16.46 -9.75
N TRP A 577 20.34 16.69 -8.44
CA TRP A 577 21.14 17.66 -7.68
C TRP A 577 21.45 17.10 -6.30
N TRP A 578 22.70 17.26 -5.84
CA TRP A 578 23.13 16.83 -4.51
C TRP A 578 24.14 17.81 -3.92
N ALA A 579 23.78 18.46 -2.81
CA ALA A 579 24.61 19.45 -2.13
C ALA A 579 24.61 19.26 -0.62
N ALA A 580 25.72 19.57 0.05
CA ALA A 580 25.81 19.58 1.51
C ALA A 580 26.81 20.63 2.02
N ARG A 581 26.64 21.08 3.26
CA ARG A 581 27.59 21.99 3.92
C ARG A 581 28.93 21.32 4.25
N SER A 582 28.96 19.98 4.27
CA SER A 582 30.13 19.17 4.59
C SER A 582 30.06 17.81 3.89
N ALA A 583 31.19 17.40 3.30
CA ALA A 583 31.33 16.05 2.74
C ALA A 583 31.26 14.94 3.81
N VAL A 584 31.58 15.26 5.07
CA VAL A 584 31.46 14.30 6.18
C VAL A 584 29.99 14.10 6.53
N GLU A 585 29.21 15.19 6.66
CA GLU A 585 27.78 15.09 7.00
C GLU A 585 26.95 14.44 5.88
N ALA A 586 27.32 14.65 4.62
CA ALA A 586 26.67 14.06 3.45
C ALA A 586 26.65 12.52 3.47
N LYS A 587 27.65 11.88 4.10
CA LYS A 587 27.76 10.41 4.17
C LYS A 587 26.65 9.75 4.98
N TYR A 588 26.05 10.49 5.92
CA TYR A 588 25.05 9.97 6.84
C TYR A 588 23.61 10.12 6.32
N LYS A 589 23.40 10.70 5.12
CA LYS A 589 22.08 10.71 4.47
C LYS A 589 21.87 9.41 3.68
N THR A 590 20.96 8.57 4.16
CA THR A 590 20.69 7.24 3.60
C THR A 590 19.31 7.16 2.96
N VAL A 591 18.31 7.81 3.57
CA VAL A 591 16.93 7.89 3.08
C VAL A 591 16.79 9.05 2.09
N ARG A 592 16.30 8.77 0.88
CA ARG A 592 16.30 9.72 -0.24
C ARG A 592 14.95 9.74 -0.97
N TYR A 593 14.87 9.24 -2.21
CA TYR A 593 13.66 9.24 -3.04
C TYR A 593 12.54 8.40 -2.44
N SER A 594 11.30 8.93 -2.47
CA SER A 594 10.09 8.30 -1.91
C SER A 594 10.25 7.80 -0.46
N GLY A 595 11.14 8.44 0.30
CA GLY A 595 11.46 8.04 1.66
C GLY A 595 12.10 6.66 1.81
N LYS A 596 12.77 6.16 0.76
CA LYS A 596 13.45 4.86 0.76
C LYS A 596 14.96 4.99 0.91
N GLU A 597 15.57 3.97 1.51
CA GLU A 597 17.03 3.89 1.63
C GLU A 597 17.66 3.58 0.27
N ARG A 598 18.67 4.37 -0.11
CA ARG A 598 19.51 4.11 -1.29
C ARG A 598 20.77 3.40 -0.84
N ASP A 599 20.96 2.17 -1.31
CA ASP A 599 22.11 1.34 -0.97
C ASP A 599 23.37 1.72 -1.78
N ALA A 600 24.52 1.15 -1.40
CA ALA A 600 25.80 1.41 -2.07
C ALA A 600 25.81 0.93 -3.53
N SER A 601 24.98 -0.08 -3.86
CA SER A 601 24.72 -0.54 -5.23
C SER A 601 23.97 0.48 -6.09
N GLY A 602 23.42 1.54 -5.49
CA GLY A 602 22.55 2.53 -6.12
C GLY A 602 21.07 2.16 -6.09
N LEU A 603 20.74 0.90 -5.77
CA LEU A 603 19.35 0.44 -5.68
C LEU A 603 18.63 1.09 -4.49
N TYR A 604 17.33 1.29 -4.66
CA TYR A 604 16.43 1.64 -3.56
C TYR A 604 15.77 0.39 -3.00
N TYR A 605 15.84 0.20 -1.69
CA TYR A 605 15.14 -0.87 -0.99
C TYR A 605 13.74 -0.41 -0.56
N TYR A 606 12.69 -1.03 -1.10
CA TYR A 606 11.29 -0.65 -0.83
C TYR A 606 10.61 -1.50 0.24
N GLY A 607 11.22 -2.62 0.65
CA GLY A 607 10.60 -3.63 1.50
C GLY A 607 10.71 -5.00 0.85
N TYR A 608 9.81 -5.30 -0.09
CA TYR A 608 9.81 -6.61 -0.75
C TYR A 608 10.66 -6.65 -2.04
N ARG A 609 10.92 -5.50 -2.65
CA ARG A 609 11.66 -5.39 -3.91
C ARG A 609 12.70 -4.28 -3.89
N TYR A 610 13.64 -4.39 -4.83
CA TYR A 610 14.66 -3.39 -5.10
C TYR A 610 14.38 -2.68 -6.41
N TYR A 611 14.48 -1.36 -6.39
CA TYR A 611 14.22 -0.49 -7.53
C TYR A 611 15.53 0.09 -8.09
N ALA A 612 15.72 0.00 -9.40
CA ALA A 612 16.86 0.59 -10.10
C ALA A 612 16.44 1.90 -10.80
N PRO A 613 16.69 3.09 -10.21
CA PRO A 613 16.22 4.36 -10.75
C PRO A 613 16.79 4.70 -12.13
N TRP A 614 17.99 4.20 -12.46
CA TRP A 614 18.55 4.38 -13.81
C TRP A 614 17.89 3.46 -14.84
N LEU A 615 17.41 2.27 -14.45
CA LEU A 615 16.65 1.41 -15.36
C LEU A 615 15.18 1.80 -15.44
N GLN A 616 14.69 2.58 -14.47
CA GLN A 616 13.29 3.00 -14.33
C GLN A 616 12.32 1.82 -14.16
N ARG A 617 12.79 0.77 -13.47
CA ARG A 617 12.04 -0.45 -13.20
C ARG A 617 12.54 -1.22 -11.99
N TRP A 618 11.71 -2.14 -11.53
CA TRP A 618 12.08 -3.16 -10.55
C TRP A 618 13.10 -4.13 -11.17
N ILE A 619 14.01 -4.66 -10.35
CA ILE A 619 15.00 -5.67 -10.80
C ILE A 619 14.52 -7.12 -10.63
N SER A 620 13.34 -7.30 -10.06
CA SER A 620 12.63 -8.57 -9.90
C SER A 620 11.14 -8.35 -10.16
N PRO A 621 10.42 -9.38 -10.65
CA PRO A 621 8.99 -9.27 -10.93
C PRO A 621 8.19 -9.16 -9.63
N ASP A 622 7.03 -8.52 -9.70
CA ASP A 622 6.03 -8.57 -8.65
C ASP A 622 5.43 -9.98 -8.53
N ILE A 623 5.59 -10.61 -7.37
CA ILE A 623 5.08 -11.98 -7.11
C ILE A 623 3.96 -12.00 -6.08
N SER A 624 3.49 -10.84 -5.61
CA SER A 624 2.37 -10.78 -4.67
C SER A 624 1.04 -11.20 -5.31
N GLY A 625 0.90 -10.94 -6.61
CA GLY A 625 -0.37 -11.06 -7.33
C GLY A 625 -1.40 -9.98 -6.97
N GLU A 626 -0.99 -8.93 -6.26
CA GLU A 626 -1.85 -7.80 -5.85
C GLU A 626 -1.91 -6.72 -6.93
N ASP A 627 -0.87 -6.58 -7.77
CA ASP A 627 -0.95 -5.76 -8.97
C ASP A 627 -1.76 -6.48 -10.06
N THR A 628 -2.73 -5.78 -10.61
CA THR A 628 -3.51 -6.25 -11.77
C THR A 628 -2.78 -6.06 -13.09
N ASP A 629 -1.63 -5.37 -13.08
CA ASP A 629 -0.81 -5.16 -14.25
C ASP A 629 -0.11 -6.45 -14.71
N LEU A 630 -0.09 -6.67 -16.03
CA LEU A 630 0.59 -7.83 -16.60
C LEU A 630 2.09 -7.62 -16.78
N ASN A 631 2.58 -6.38 -16.61
CA ASN A 631 4.00 -6.07 -16.61
C ASN A 631 4.55 -6.05 -15.18
N LEU A 632 5.13 -7.17 -14.74
CA LEU A 632 5.57 -7.36 -13.36
C LEU A 632 6.81 -6.53 -12.97
N TYR A 633 7.46 -5.83 -13.91
CA TYR A 633 8.62 -4.98 -13.67
C TYR A 633 8.29 -3.48 -13.69
N LYS A 634 7.07 -3.11 -14.08
CA LYS A 634 6.70 -1.71 -14.30
C LYS A 634 6.66 -0.93 -12.98
N MET A 635 7.34 0.20 -12.96
CA MET A 635 7.33 1.10 -11.80
C MET A 635 6.12 2.03 -11.89
N LEU A 636 5.21 1.94 -10.91
CA LEU A 636 4.15 2.93 -10.68
C LEU A 636 3.35 3.32 -11.94
N LYS A 637 3.02 2.33 -12.78
CA LYS A 637 2.30 2.54 -14.06
C LYS A 637 2.97 3.53 -15.01
N ASN A 638 4.30 3.70 -14.92
CA ASN A 638 5.08 4.74 -15.62
C ASN A 638 4.65 6.17 -15.28
N ASN A 639 4.06 6.37 -14.09
CA ASN A 639 3.63 7.66 -13.57
C ASN A 639 4.15 7.87 -12.13
N PRO A 640 5.48 8.03 -11.95
CA PRO A 640 6.11 8.11 -10.63
C PRO A 640 5.85 9.42 -9.89
N LEU A 641 5.18 10.39 -10.53
CA LEU A 641 4.88 11.70 -9.95
C LEU A 641 3.54 11.71 -9.20
N ASN A 642 2.64 10.79 -9.52
CA ASN A 642 1.27 10.76 -8.99
C ASN A 642 1.00 9.51 -8.14
N HIS A 643 1.94 8.57 -8.11
CA HIS A 643 1.82 7.33 -7.34
C HIS A 643 3.06 7.15 -6.47
N VAL A 644 2.91 6.46 -5.34
CA VAL A 644 4.00 6.09 -4.44
C VAL A 644 3.83 4.62 -4.11
N ASP A 645 4.92 3.85 -4.16
CA ASP A 645 4.93 2.49 -3.65
C ASP A 645 5.54 2.51 -2.25
N LEU A 646 4.73 2.15 -1.25
CA LEU A 646 5.15 2.18 0.15
C LEU A 646 5.94 0.94 0.56
N LYS A 647 5.83 -0.19 -0.15
CA LYS A 647 6.38 -1.48 0.31
C LYS A 647 7.02 -2.33 -0.80
N GLY A 648 6.81 -1.96 -2.06
CA GLY A 648 7.04 -2.80 -3.23
C GLY A 648 5.82 -3.65 -3.63
N ASN A 649 4.59 -3.33 -3.17
CA ASN A 649 3.34 -4.12 -3.33
C ASN A 649 2.03 -3.25 -3.25
N VAL A 650 0.88 -3.66 -3.83
CA VAL A 650 -0.29 -2.80 -4.22
C VAL A 650 -1.47 -2.70 -3.22
N ALA A 651 -2.19 -1.55 -3.21
CA ALA A 651 -3.31 -1.12 -2.33
C ALA A 651 -4.74 -1.57 -2.77
N ILE A 652 -5.80 -1.23 -1.99
CA ILE A 652 -7.22 -1.52 -2.33
C ILE A 652 -7.66 -0.76 -3.62
N PRO A 653 -8.30 -1.42 -4.60
CA PRO A 653 -8.83 -0.76 -5.80
C PRO A 653 -9.90 0.30 -5.52
N LEU A 654 -9.99 1.34 -6.37
CA LEU A 654 -10.97 2.43 -6.25
C LEU A 654 -12.34 2.05 -6.83
N ASN A 655 -12.91 0.96 -6.35
CA ASN A 655 -14.28 0.54 -6.68
C ASN A 655 -15.18 0.78 -5.46
N ALA A 656 -16.42 1.24 -5.69
CA ALA A 656 -17.45 1.38 -4.67
C ALA A 656 -18.67 0.56 -5.08
N HIS A 657 -19.14 -0.32 -4.19
CA HIS A 657 -20.22 -1.27 -4.43
C HIS A 657 -21.40 -0.95 -3.52
N PHE A 658 -22.58 -0.83 -4.11
CA PHE A 658 -23.85 -0.71 -3.42
C PHE A 658 -24.78 -1.83 -3.86
N TYR A 659 -25.70 -2.27 -3.00
CA TYR A 659 -26.68 -3.30 -3.35
C TYR A 659 -28.10 -2.83 -3.03
N TRP A 660 -29.05 -3.13 -3.93
CA TRP A 660 -30.47 -2.84 -3.73
C TRP A 660 -31.38 -3.81 -4.50
N GLU A 661 -32.20 -4.58 -3.78
CA GLU A 661 -33.10 -5.59 -4.35
C GLU A 661 -34.57 -5.42 -3.91
N GLY A 662 -34.84 -4.31 -3.21
CA GLY A 662 -36.17 -3.86 -2.81
C GLY A 662 -37.07 -3.35 -3.94
N GLY A 663 -38.02 -2.48 -3.58
CA GLY A 663 -38.84 -1.70 -4.53
C GLY A 663 -38.05 -0.49 -5.05
N ASP A 664 -38.71 0.60 -5.41
CA ASP A 664 -38.01 1.84 -5.81
C ASP A 664 -37.01 2.27 -4.73
N ILE A 665 -35.76 2.52 -5.13
CA ILE A 665 -34.75 3.00 -4.20
C ILE A 665 -35.20 4.35 -3.63
N PRO A 666 -35.24 4.53 -2.30
CA PRO A 666 -35.56 5.81 -1.71
C PRO A 666 -34.61 6.88 -2.23
N ILE A 667 -35.17 8.03 -2.65
CA ILE A 667 -34.39 9.19 -3.12
C ILE A 667 -33.24 9.55 -2.16
N PRO A 668 -33.40 9.52 -0.82
CA PRO A 668 -32.30 9.77 0.09
C PRO A 668 -31.09 8.83 -0.03
N HIS A 669 -31.30 7.57 -0.42
CA HIS A 669 -30.23 6.58 -0.60
C HIS A 669 -29.58 6.72 -1.98
N LEU A 670 -30.38 6.97 -3.01
CA LEU A 670 -29.86 7.30 -4.33
C LEU A 670 -29.01 8.58 -4.31
N GLN A 671 -29.43 9.59 -3.53
CA GLN A 671 -28.64 10.77 -3.24
C GLN A 671 -27.29 10.42 -2.59
N ASN A 672 -27.23 9.46 -1.65
CA ASN A 672 -25.97 9.05 -1.04
C ASN A 672 -25.00 8.44 -2.06
N MET A 673 -25.48 7.62 -3.00
CA MET A 673 -24.65 7.01 -4.05
C MET A 673 -24.10 8.08 -5.02
N LEU A 674 -24.96 9.01 -5.43
CA LEU A 674 -24.58 10.10 -6.33
C LEU A 674 -23.63 11.08 -5.63
N LEU A 675 -23.89 11.38 -4.35
CA LEU A 675 -23.02 12.22 -3.53
C LEU A 675 -21.68 11.53 -3.24
N PHE A 676 -21.68 10.22 -3.04
CA PHE A 676 -20.44 9.45 -2.94
C PHE A 676 -19.59 9.65 -4.19
N LYS A 677 -20.21 9.57 -5.38
CA LYS A 677 -19.53 9.78 -6.66
C LYS A 677 -19.06 11.22 -6.86
N GLU A 678 -19.84 12.19 -6.42
CA GLU A 678 -19.45 13.61 -6.43
C GLU A 678 -18.23 13.86 -5.54
N ILE A 679 -18.21 13.28 -4.32
CA ILE A 679 -17.13 13.42 -3.34
C ILE A 679 -15.89 12.57 -3.69
N ASN A 680 -16.07 11.45 -4.39
CA ASN A 680 -15.02 10.50 -4.75
C ASN A 680 -15.02 10.26 -6.27
N PRO A 681 -14.61 11.25 -7.08
CA PRO A 681 -14.71 11.19 -8.54
C PRO A 681 -13.89 10.05 -9.15
N ASP A 682 -12.81 9.64 -8.50
CA ASP A 682 -11.93 8.55 -8.95
C ASP A 682 -12.51 7.16 -8.71
N TYR A 683 -13.53 7.04 -7.84
CA TYR A 683 -14.17 5.76 -7.57
C TYR A 683 -15.16 5.37 -8.67
N GLN A 684 -15.06 4.14 -9.14
CA GLN A 684 -16.10 3.53 -9.96
C GLN A 684 -17.26 3.10 -9.08
N VAL A 685 -18.49 3.60 -9.31
CA VAL A 685 -19.66 3.26 -8.49
C VAL A 685 -20.49 2.19 -9.18
N ASN A 686 -20.50 0.99 -8.60
CA ASN A 686 -21.26 -0.17 -9.03
C ASN A 686 -22.52 -0.32 -8.16
N VAL A 687 -23.69 -0.40 -8.78
CA VAL A 687 -24.97 -0.66 -8.10
C VAL A 687 -25.47 -2.04 -8.52
N TRP A 688 -25.41 -2.99 -7.60
CA TRP A 688 -25.85 -4.37 -7.77
C TRP A 688 -27.36 -4.48 -7.57
N THR A 689 -28.09 -4.83 -8.62
CA THR A 689 -29.55 -5.03 -8.58
C THR A 689 -30.02 -5.91 -9.73
N SER A 690 -30.98 -6.82 -9.49
CA SER A 690 -31.70 -7.51 -10.57
C SER A 690 -32.87 -6.67 -11.13
N LYS A 691 -33.15 -5.53 -10.48
CA LYS A 691 -34.35 -4.72 -10.60
C LYS A 691 -34.07 -3.30 -11.09
N VAL A 692 -33.32 -3.17 -12.17
CA VAL A 692 -32.83 -1.90 -12.74
C VAL A 692 -33.88 -0.78 -12.81
N LYS A 693 -35.14 -1.09 -13.14
CA LYS A 693 -36.24 -0.11 -13.17
C LYS A 693 -36.38 0.65 -11.85
N HIS A 694 -36.18 -0.02 -10.74
CA HIS A 694 -36.31 0.52 -9.39
C HIS A 694 -35.13 1.41 -8.96
N LEU A 695 -34.04 1.43 -9.74
CA LEU A 695 -32.98 2.43 -9.66
C LEU A 695 -33.24 3.62 -10.62
N LEU A 696 -33.64 3.32 -11.86
CA LEU A 696 -33.81 4.33 -12.90
C LEU A 696 -35.04 5.22 -12.71
N THR A 697 -36.13 4.68 -12.17
CA THR A 697 -37.37 5.46 -11.96
C THR A 697 -37.14 6.58 -10.94
N PRO A 698 -36.55 6.32 -9.75
CA PRO A 698 -36.18 7.38 -8.82
C PRO A 698 -35.14 8.36 -9.37
N LEU A 699 -34.18 7.89 -10.18
CA LEU A 699 -33.19 8.75 -10.82
C LEU A 699 -33.83 9.75 -11.80
N ALA A 700 -34.80 9.29 -12.60
CA ALA A 700 -35.57 10.14 -13.49
C ALA A 700 -36.40 11.17 -12.69
N VAL A 701 -37.05 10.74 -11.61
CA VAL A 701 -37.78 11.64 -10.69
C VAL A 701 -36.86 12.70 -10.10
N MET A 702 -35.63 12.33 -9.68
CA MET A 702 -34.64 13.29 -9.19
C MET A 702 -34.20 14.27 -10.28
N SER A 703 -34.02 13.83 -11.53
CA SER A 703 -33.61 14.68 -12.65
C SER A 703 -34.64 15.76 -13.00
N GLU A 704 -35.91 15.51 -12.71
CA GLU A 704 -37.03 16.44 -12.89
C GLU A 704 -37.50 17.09 -11.57
N SER A 705 -36.84 16.79 -10.45
CA SER A 705 -37.25 17.26 -9.11
C SER A 705 -37.28 18.78 -9.03
N ASN A 706 -38.12 19.37 -8.19
CA ASN A 706 -38.04 20.81 -7.93
C ASN A 706 -36.86 21.19 -7.02
N ASP A 707 -36.23 20.21 -6.36
CA ASP A 707 -35.02 20.40 -5.56
C ASP A 707 -33.78 20.52 -6.48
N PRO A 708 -33.08 21.68 -6.48
CA PRO A 708 -31.90 21.88 -7.31
C PRO A 708 -30.75 20.90 -7.05
N ALA A 709 -30.59 20.42 -5.81
CA ALA A 709 -29.53 19.49 -5.45
C ALA A 709 -29.82 18.08 -5.99
N GLU A 710 -31.08 17.64 -5.90
CA GLU A 710 -31.53 16.37 -6.50
C GLU A 710 -31.34 16.37 -8.02
N ARG A 711 -31.78 17.45 -8.69
CA ARG A 711 -31.57 17.59 -10.13
C ARG A 711 -30.10 17.61 -10.49
N HIS A 712 -29.28 18.35 -9.74
CA HIS A 712 -27.84 18.44 -10.02
C HIS A 712 -27.17 17.08 -9.91
N LEU A 713 -27.34 16.38 -8.78
CA LEU A 713 -26.78 15.04 -8.56
C LEU A 713 -27.21 14.05 -9.64
N ALA A 714 -28.51 14.03 -9.97
CA ALA A 714 -29.04 13.11 -10.96
C ALA A 714 -28.52 13.41 -12.37
N LEU A 715 -28.46 14.68 -12.78
CA LEU A 715 -27.97 15.07 -14.11
C LEU A 715 -26.44 14.99 -14.25
N ALA A 716 -25.69 15.28 -13.18
CA ALA A 716 -24.23 15.28 -13.19
C ALA A 716 -23.63 13.88 -13.03
N HIS A 717 -24.26 13.03 -12.22
CA HIS A 717 -23.68 11.75 -11.81
C HIS A 717 -24.57 10.53 -12.08
N GLY A 718 -25.83 10.72 -12.51
CA GLY A 718 -26.75 9.61 -12.79
C GLY A 718 -26.18 8.57 -13.76
N ASP A 719 -25.58 9.04 -14.87
CA ASP A 719 -24.96 8.17 -15.88
C ASP A 719 -23.66 7.50 -15.42
N SER A 720 -23.10 7.93 -14.30
CA SER A 720 -21.87 7.37 -13.73
C SER A 720 -22.11 6.22 -12.75
N LEU A 721 -23.38 5.93 -12.42
CA LEU A 721 -23.77 4.74 -11.67
C LEU A 721 -23.80 3.52 -12.61
N ILE A 722 -22.88 2.59 -12.39
CA ILE A 722 -22.75 1.40 -13.22
C ILE A 722 -23.66 0.31 -12.68
N GLN A 723 -24.67 -0.03 -13.47
CA GLN A 723 -25.63 -1.08 -13.14
C GLN A 723 -24.96 -2.45 -13.26
N ARG A 724 -24.99 -3.22 -12.18
CA ARG A 724 -24.44 -4.57 -12.14
C ARG A 724 -25.53 -5.57 -11.76
N ASN A 725 -25.50 -6.76 -12.36
CA ASN A 725 -26.47 -7.82 -12.09
C ASN A 725 -25.86 -8.84 -11.11
N PRO A 726 -26.50 -9.11 -9.96
CA PRO A 726 -26.11 -10.17 -9.03
C PRO A 726 -25.89 -11.55 -9.65
N GLU A 727 -26.71 -11.97 -10.62
CA GLU A 727 -26.55 -13.27 -11.28
C GLU A 727 -25.22 -13.36 -12.03
N LYS A 728 -24.77 -12.24 -12.62
CA LYS A 728 -23.45 -12.15 -13.26
C LYS A 728 -22.33 -12.21 -12.23
N LEU A 729 -22.54 -11.59 -11.06
CA LEU A 729 -21.59 -11.67 -9.94
C LEU A 729 -21.40 -13.12 -9.51
N PHE A 730 -22.48 -13.85 -9.22
CA PHE A 730 -22.39 -15.25 -8.81
C PHE A 730 -21.88 -16.16 -9.93
N SER A 731 -22.21 -15.85 -11.19
CA SER A 731 -21.60 -16.53 -12.35
C SER A 731 -20.08 -16.34 -12.40
N SER A 732 -19.58 -15.16 -12.02
CA SER A 732 -18.15 -14.81 -12.00
C SER A 732 -17.44 -15.30 -10.72
N LEU A 733 -18.18 -15.33 -9.60
CA LEU A 733 -17.74 -15.91 -8.33
C LEU A 733 -17.66 -17.44 -8.42
N GLY A 734 -18.57 -18.07 -9.18
CA GLY A 734 -18.60 -19.49 -9.57
C GLY A 734 -17.27 -20.03 -10.07
N GLN A 735 -16.46 -19.10 -10.51
CA GLN A 735 -15.19 -19.27 -11.13
C GLN A 735 -14.09 -19.13 -10.08
N ALA A 736 -13.99 -17.97 -9.47
CA ALA A 736 -12.87 -17.67 -8.59
C ALA A 736 -12.98 -18.23 -7.16
N TYR A 737 -14.14 -18.78 -6.77
CA TYR A 737 -14.41 -19.15 -5.38
C TYR A 737 -15.11 -20.52 -5.25
N PRO A 738 -14.53 -21.48 -4.50
CA PRO A 738 -14.97 -22.88 -4.47
C PRO A 738 -16.43 -23.11 -4.11
N ASN A 739 -16.94 -22.34 -3.15
CA ASN A 739 -18.28 -22.52 -2.61
C ASN A 739 -19.31 -21.56 -3.23
N ALA A 740 -18.99 -20.95 -4.37
CA ALA A 740 -19.81 -19.94 -5.01
C ALA A 740 -21.23 -20.40 -5.35
N GLN A 741 -21.42 -21.65 -5.81
CA GLN A 741 -22.78 -22.19 -6.06
C GLN A 741 -23.60 -22.29 -4.76
N LYS A 742 -22.95 -22.59 -3.63
CA LYS A 742 -23.62 -22.64 -2.33
C LYS A 742 -23.95 -21.23 -1.86
N LEU A 743 -23.04 -20.26 -2.04
CA LEU A 743 -23.33 -18.85 -1.77
C LEU A 743 -24.45 -18.31 -2.65
N GLU A 744 -24.47 -18.64 -3.95
CA GLU A 744 -25.54 -18.27 -4.87
C GLU A 744 -26.87 -18.91 -4.46
N ALA A 745 -26.87 -20.16 -4.01
CA ALA A 745 -28.05 -20.81 -3.46
C ALA A 745 -28.53 -20.16 -2.16
N ILE A 746 -27.61 -19.76 -1.29
CA ILE A 746 -27.92 -18.98 -0.07
C ILE A 746 -28.52 -17.63 -0.47
N TYR A 747 -27.86 -16.88 -1.36
CA TYR A 747 -28.36 -15.61 -1.89
C TYR A 747 -29.75 -15.74 -2.51
N SER A 748 -29.96 -16.73 -3.38
CA SER A 748 -31.24 -17.01 -4.05
C SER A 748 -32.34 -17.37 -3.06
N ARG A 749 -32.00 -18.17 -2.03
CA ARG A 749 -32.91 -18.48 -0.93
C ARG A 749 -33.28 -17.22 -0.15
N GLU A 750 -32.31 -16.38 0.16
CA GLU A 750 -32.54 -15.17 0.96
C GLU A 750 -33.27 -14.07 0.19
N THR A 751 -33.21 -14.04 -1.14
CA THR A 751 -33.96 -13.10 -1.97
C THR A 751 -35.34 -13.60 -2.36
N ASN A 752 -35.48 -14.89 -2.70
CA ASN A 752 -36.67 -15.45 -3.35
C ASN A 752 -37.38 -16.57 -2.56
N GLY A 753 -36.80 -17.05 -1.45
CA GLY A 753 -37.36 -18.15 -0.66
C GLY A 753 -38.58 -17.76 0.21
N PRO A 754 -39.30 -18.75 0.77
CA PRO A 754 -40.53 -18.54 1.57
C PRO A 754 -40.31 -17.73 2.85
N TYR A 755 -39.05 -17.55 3.27
CA TYR A 755 -38.66 -16.75 4.44
C TYR A 755 -37.59 -15.71 4.09
N LYS A 756 -37.70 -15.07 2.93
CA LYS A 756 -36.75 -14.08 2.38
C LYS A 756 -36.14 -13.15 3.43
N ASN A 757 -34.83 -12.97 3.36
CA ASN A 757 -34.03 -12.09 4.21
C ASN A 757 -33.01 -11.30 3.41
N TYR A 758 -33.47 -10.19 2.84
CA TYR A 758 -32.67 -9.29 2.02
C TYR A 758 -31.39 -8.80 2.70
N ALA A 759 -31.42 -8.63 4.03
CA ALA A 759 -30.23 -8.38 4.82
C ALA A 759 -29.19 -9.51 4.62
N ALA A 760 -29.53 -10.77 4.90
CA ALA A 760 -28.59 -11.87 4.68
C ALA A 760 -28.18 -12.03 3.21
N ALA A 761 -29.06 -11.70 2.26
CA ALA A 761 -28.70 -11.65 0.84
C ALA A 761 -27.65 -10.58 0.51
N SER A 762 -27.79 -9.39 1.11
CA SER A 762 -26.83 -8.30 0.96
C SER A 762 -25.47 -8.64 1.54
N ASP A 763 -25.40 -9.32 2.70
CA ASP A 763 -24.12 -9.76 3.28
C ASP A 763 -23.36 -10.72 2.34
N VAL A 764 -24.09 -11.53 1.59
CA VAL A 764 -23.48 -12.45 0.64
C VAL A 764 -22.98 -11.70 -0.59
N ILE A 765 -23.72 -10.69 -1.06
CA ILE A 765 -23.30 -9.87 -2.19
C ILE A 765 -22.18 -8.91 -1.86
N GLU A 766 -22.17 -8.28 -0.68
CA GLU A 766 -21.09 -7.37 -0.29
C GLU A 766 -19.76 -8.13 -0.34
N LEU A 767 -19.68 -9.30 0.30
CA LEU A 767 -18.47 -10.11 0.36
C LEU A 767 -18.12 -10.66 -1.02
N ALA A 768 -19.10 -11.16 -1.79
CA ALA A 768 -18.86 -11.65 -3.14
C ALA A 768 -18.35 -10.55 -4.08
N SER A 769 -18.93 -9.35 -4.03
CA SER A 769 -18.55 -8.23 -4.89
C SER A 769 -17.18 -7.67 -4.53
N THR A 770 -16.88 -7.46 -3.24
CA THR A 770 -15.55 -6.99 -2.82
C THR A 770 -14.48 -8.07 -2.97
N TYR A 771 -14.82 -9.36 -2.81
CA TYR A 771 -13.87 -10.45 -3.09
C TYR A 771 -13.57 -10.55 -4.59
N MET A 772 -14.55 -10.36 -5.47
CA MET A 772 -14.33 -10.47 -6.91
C MET A 772 -13.66 -9.25 -7.53
N GLU A 773 -14.13 -8.05 -7.18
CA GLU A 773 -13.70 -6.80 -7.84
C GLU A 773 -12.81 -5.93 -6.96
N GLY A 774 -12.56 -6.33 -5.71
CA GLY A 774 -11.91 -5.46 -4.71
C GLY A 774 -12.73 -4.19 -4.43
N GLY A 775 -12.14 -3.27 -3.68
CA GLY A 775 -12.74 -1.99 -3.38
C GLY A 775 -13.65 -2.01 -2.17
N LEU A 776 -14.44 -0.96 -2.04
CA LEU A 776 -15.28 -0.62 -0.92
C LEU A 776 -16.73 -1.01 -1.19
N TYR A 777 -17.37 -1.76 -0.30
CA TYR A 777 -18.81 -1.89 -0.22
C TYR A 777 -19.39 -0.90 0.78
N MET A 778 -20.58 -0.39 0.48
CA MET A 778 -21.38 0.44 1.38
C MET A 778 -22.87 0.11 1.29
N ASP A 779 -23.52 0.08 2.45
CA ASP A 779 -24.99 0.10 2.54
C ASP A 779 -25.54 1.40 1.92
N ALA A 780 -26.71 1.31 1.27
CA ALA A 780 -27.31 2.42 0.53
C ALA A 780 -27.72 3.63 1.40
N ASP A 781 -27.91 3.40 2.70
CA ASP A 781 -28.26 4.41 3.71
C ASP A 781 -27.05 5.06 4.39
N VAL A 782 -25.84 4.62 4.03
CA VAL A 782 -24.58 5.22 4.45
C VAL A 782 -24.19 6.30 3.46
N ALA A 783 -23.88 7.48 4.00
CA ALA A 783 -23.33 8.61 3.26
C ALA A 783 -21.84 8.75 3.59
N VAL A 784 -21.07 9.20 2.61
CA VAL A 784 -19.70 9.69 2.85
C VAL A 784 -19.75 11.21 2.96
N GLY A 785 -19.14 11.74 4.03
CA GLY A 785 -19.10 13.18 4.26
C GLY A 785 -17.89 13.88 3.63
N GLN A 786 -16.88 13.12 3.19
CA GLN A 786 -15.55 13.62 2.80
C GLN A 786 -14.82 12.68 1.83
N PRO A 787 -13.88 13.15 0.99
CA PRO A 787 -13.11 12.29 0.10
C PRO A 787 -12.39 11.15 0.86
N LEU A 788 -12.55 9.93 0.38
CA LEU A 788 -11.99 8.72 0.99
C LEU A 788 -10.51 8.54 0.65
N GLY A 789 -10.10 8.86 -0.58
CA GLY A 789 -8.77 8.54 -1.11
C GLY A 789 -8.60 7.04 -1.37
N SER A 790 -7.37 6.58 -1.60
CA SER A 790 -7.06 5.15 -1.63
C SER A 790 -7.09 4.57 -0.22
N LEU A 791 -7.75 3.43 -0.06
CA LEU A 791 -7.75 2.70 1.20
C LEU A 791 -6.56 1.74 1.25
N ASP A 792 -5.76 1.82 2.31
CA ASP A 792 -4.69 0.87 2.56
C ASP A 792 -5.24 -0.27 3.42
N ALA A 793 -5.25 -1.48 2.87
CA ALA A 793 -5.58 -2.70 3.61
C ALA A 793 -4.28 -3.49 3.83
N PRO A 794 -3.55 -3.27 4.93
CA PRO A 794 -2.32 -4.00 5.22
C PRO A 794 -2.53 -5.52 5.31
N HIS A 795 -3.78 -5.97 5.50
CA HIS A 795 -4.19 -7.37 5.56
C HIS A 795 -5.17 -7.77 4.44
N GLY A 796 -5.30 -6.93 3.41
CA GLY A 796 -6.20 -7.17 2.27
C GLY A 796 -7.69 -7.06 2.59
N PHE A 797 -8.06 -6.63 3.81
CA PHE A 797 -9.45 -6.47 4.24
C PHE A 797 -9.59 -5.36 5.28
N LEU A 798 -10.62 -4.53 5.12
CA LEU A 798 -11.07 -3.51 6.06
C LEU A 798 -12.58 -3.65 6.30
N VAL A 799 -13.05 -3.17 7.43
CA VAL A 799 -14.45 -3.15 7.83
C VAL A 799 -14.70 -1.96 8.73
N HIS A 800 -15.95 -1.50 8.84
CA HIS A 800 -16.27 -0.42 9.75
C HIS A 800 -16.22 -0.88 11.21
N ILE A 801 -15.41 -0.20 12.01
CA ILE A 801 -15.24 -0.47 13.43
C ILE A 801 -15.38 0.85 14.17
N GLU A 802 -16.40 0.96 15.02
CA GLU A 802 -16.58 2.11 15.89
C GLU A 802 -16.75 1.63 17.33
N ASN A 803 -15.95 2.17 18.25
CA ASN A 803 -15.99 1.84 19.68
C ASN A 803 -15.91 0.33 19.99
N GLY A 804 -15.09 -0.42 19.22
CA GLY A 804 -14.89 -1.86 19.40
C GLY A 804 -16.04 -2.73 18.90
N LEU A 805 -17.00 -2.13 18.18
CA LEU A 805 -18.12 -2.82 17.58
C LEU A 805 -17.96 -2.81 16.05
N THR A 806 -17.90 -4.01 15.49
CA THR A 806 -17.84 -4.24 14.05
C THR A 806 -19.20 -3.98 13.42
N SER A 807 -19.20 -3.28 12.28
CA SER A 807 -20.34 -3.11 11.39
C SER A 807 -19.89 -3.48 9.98
N ASN A 808 -20.67 -4.29 9.28
CA ASN A 808 -20.41 -4.61 7.88
C ASN A 808 -21.13 -3.66 6.91
N ALA A 809 -21.79 -2.61 7.41
CA ALA A 809 -22.38 -1.56 6.59
C ALA A 809 -21.35 -0.88 5.66
N ILE A 810 -20.06 -0.95 6.02
CA ILE A 810 -18.95 -0.61 5.14
C ILE A 810 -17.87 -1.69 5.29
N LEU A 811 -17.35 -2.16 4.17
CA LEU A 811 -16.33 -3.19 4.11
C LEU A 811 -15.45 -2.90 2.90
N ALA A 812 -14.14 -3.03 3.00
CA ALA A 812 -13.27 -2.90 1.84
C ALA A 812 -12.37 -4.13 1.74
N SER A 813 -12.10 -4.60 0.53
CA SER A 813 -11.23 -5.75 0.35
C SER A 813 -10.32 -5.50 -0.83
N ALA A 814 -9.09 -6.00 -0.74
CA ALA A 814 -8.33 -6.29 -1.93
C ALA A 814 -9.07 -7.40 -2.72
N PRO A 815 -8.97 -7.42 -4.07
CA PRO A 815 -9.49 -8.52 -4.86
C PRO A 815 -8.92 -9.85 -4.35
N ARG A 816 -9.79 -10.86 -4.21
CA ARG A 816 -9.47 -12.18 -3.69
C ARG A 816 -8.81 -12.16 -2.31
N GLY A 817 -9.14 -11.14 -1.50
CA GLY A 817 -8.65 -11.00 -0.14
C GLY A 817 -8.94 -12.25 0.69
N LYS A 818 -7.89 -12.75 1.36
CA LYS A 818 -7.95 -13.98 2.16
C LYS A 818 -9.10 -13.97 3.17
N ILE A 819 -9.23 -12.87 3.91
CA ILE A 819 -10.24 -12.73 4.98
C ILE A 819 -11.66 -12.71 4.42
N ALA A 820 -11.91 -12.01 3.31
CA ALA A 820 -13.21 -12.03 2.64
C ALA A 820 -13.60 -13.45 2.20
N GLY A 821 -12.63 -14.23 1.70
CA GLY A 821 -12.81 -15.64 1.35
C GLY A 821 -13.18 -16.52 2.56
N GLU A 822 -12.45 -16.37 3.67
CA GLU A 822 -12.68 -17.14 4.91
C GLU A 822 -14.04 -16.84 5.56
N ILE A 823 -14.49 -15.58 5.52
CA ILE A 823 -15.84 -15.19 5.97
C ILE A 823 -16.89 -15.90 5.11
N MET A 824 -16.74 -15.84 3.78
CA MET A 824 -17.66 -16.50 2.85
C MET A 824 -17.73 -18.01 3.05
N ASP A 825 -16.59 -18.68 3.34
CA ASP A 825 -16.56 -20.12 3.60
C ASP A 825 -17.34 -20.44 4.88
N THR A 826 -17.21 -19.59 5.89
CA THR A 826 -17.91 -19.76 7.16
C THR A 826 -19.40 -19.50 7.03
N ILE A 827 -19.83 -18.57 6.16
CA ILE A 827 -21.25 -18.41 5.80
C ILE A 827 -21.79 -19.74 5.25
N VAL A 828 -21.08 -20.34 4.30
CA VAL A 828 -21.50 -21.60 3.66
C VAL A 828 -21.60 -22.71 4.69
N ASP A 829 -20.63 -22.84 5.59
CA ASP A 829 -20.64 -23.83 6.67
C ASP A 829 -21.83 -23.65 7.61
N LEU A 830 -22.09 -22.43 8.07
CA LEU A 830 -23.19 -22.14 8.99
C LEU A 830 -24.56 -22.42 8.36
N TYR A 831 -24.68 -22.30 7.03
CA TYR A 831 -25.89 -22.62 6.28
C TYR A 831 -26.04 -24.12 5.94
N THR A 832 -24.97 -24.92 6.06
CA THR A 832 -24.95 -26.32 5.63
C THR A 832 -24.81 -27.35 6.76
N ARG A 833 -24.35 -26.97 7.97
CA ARG A 833 -24.28 -27.89 9.13
C ARG A 833 -25.65 -28.45 9.54
N SER A 834 -25.70 -29.77 9.74
CA SER A 834 -26.89 -30.47 10.23
C SER A 834 -27.08 -30.31 11.76
N PRO A 835 -28.33 -30.35 12.28
CA PRO A 835 -28.64 -30.02 13.69
C PRO A 835 -27.99 -30.90 14.78
N GLY A 836 -27.33 -32.00 14.43
CA GLY A 836 -26.83 -33.01 15.38
C GLY A 836 -25.37 -32.89 15.83
N MET A 837 -24.66 -31.80 15.49
CA MET A 837 -23.24 -31.60 15.84
C MET A 837 -22.99 -30.44 16.83
N MET A 838 -24.03 -29.92 17.49
CA MET A 838 -23.87 -28.96 18.58
C MET A 838 -24.18 -29.66 19.90
N ASP A 839 -23.16 -30.19 20.56
CA ASP A 839 -23.27 -30.63 21.96
C ASP A 839 -23.60 -29.39 22.83
N ASP A 840 -24.59 -29.58 23.70
CA ASP A 840 -25.06 -28.70 24.77
C ASP A 840 -25.91 -27.44 24.44
N ASN A 841 -26.42 -27.24 23.22
CA ASN A 841 -27.48 -26.24 22.99
C ASN A 841 -28.62 -26.77 22.11
N GLU A 842 -29.81 -26.87 22.69
CA GLU A 842 -31.03 -27.40 22.09
C GLU A 842 -31.37 -26.80 20.69
N ASN A 843 -31.45 -27.68 19.68
CA ASN A 843 -32.32 -27.63 18.49
C ASN A 843 -32.46 -26.29 17.70
N TYR A 844 -31.51 -26.04 16.78
CA TYR A 844 -31.57 -24.99 15.75
C TYR A 844 -32.44 -25.34 14.52
N GLY A 845 -33.72 -25.72 14.69
CA GLY A 845 -34.63 -26.04 13.58
C GLY A 845 -34.93 -24.84 12.64
N TRP A 846 -34.66 -25.00 11.34
CA TRP A 846 -34.72 -23.90 10.35
C TRP A 846 -36.10 -23.26 10.15
N GLU A 847 -37.20 -24.01 10.34
CA GLU A 847 -38.57 -23.47 10.24
C GLU A 847 -39.00 -22.61 11.45
N LYS A 848 -38.37 -22.80 12.62
CA LYS A 848 -38.68 -22.05 13.85
C LYS A 848 -37.85 -20.77 14.03
N LYS A 849 -36.74 -20.65 13.29
CA LYS A 849 -35.74 -19.55 13.38
C LYS A 849 -36.18 -18.17 12.85
N ARG A 850 -37.31 -18.07 12.14
CA ARG A 850 -37.67 -16.82 11.40
C ARG A 850 -39.06 -16.25 11.76
N SER A 851 -39.80 -16.85 12.68
CA SER A 851 -41.24 -16.58 12.87
C SER A 851 -41.64 -15.78 14.10
N THR A 852 -40.76 -15.54 15.09
CA THR A 852 -41.11 -14.76 16.29
C THR A 852 -40.25 -13.50 16.45
N PRO A 853 -40.84 -12.29 16.33
CA PRO A 853 -40.20 -11.05 16.75
C PRO A 853 -40.03 -11.03 18.27
N GLY A 854 -38.83 -10.69 18.76
CA GLY A 854 -38.66 -10.11 20.10
C GLY A 854 -38.15 -11.00 21.24
N GLU A 855 -38.26 -12.33 21.23
CA GLU A 855 -37.88 -13.13 22.41
C GLU A 855 -37.03 -14.37 22.06
N GLY A 856 -35.79 -14.43 22.56
CA GLY A 856 -34.89 -15.60 22.49
C GLY A 856 -33.57 -15.42 21.70
N LEU A 857 -32.71 -16.44 21.74
CA LEU A 857 -31.43 -16.54 21.00
C LEU A 857 -31.62 -16.74 19.48
N PHE A 858 -32.85 -17.08 19.06
CA PHE A 858 -33.21 -17.50 17.70
C PHE A 858 -34.02 -16.45 16.92
N SER A 859 -33.94 -15.17 17.30
CA SER A 859 -34.60 -14.11 16.53
C SER A 859 -33.89 -13.92 15.18
N ARG A 860 -34.67 -13.58 14.15
CA ARG A 860 -34.18 -13.36 12.76
C ARG A 860 -32.96 -12.43 12.71
N LEU A 861 -32.96 -11.35 13.49
CA LEU A 861 -31.86 -10.38 13.58
C LEU A 861 -30.57 -11.01 14.13
N LYS A 862 -30.65 -11.73 15.27
CA LYS A 862 -29.48 -12.35 15.90
C LYS A 862 -28.86 -13.41 14.99
N LEU A 863 -29.69 -14.18 14.30
CA LEU A 863 -29.22 -15.18 13.33
C LEU A 863 -28.51 -14.53 12.14
N THR A 864 -29.05 -13.45 11.59
CA THR A 864 -28.36 -12.71 10.53
C THR A 864 -27.02 -12.17 11.02
N MET A 865 -26.98 -11.55 12.21
CA MET A 865 -25.72 -11.03 12.77
C MET A 865 -24.65 -12.11 12.93
N HIS A 866 -25.03 -13.33 13.35
CA HIS A 866 -24.08 -14.44 13.61
C HIS A 866 -23.75 -15.29 12.39
N MET A 867 -24.62 -15.34 11.38
CA MET A 867 -24.46 -16.24 10.24
C MET A 867 -23.94 -15.57 8.98
N THR A 868 -24.12 -14.27 8.84
CA THR A 868 -23.69 -13.52 7.64
C THR A 868 -23.25 -12.09 7.96
N GLY A 869 -23.72 -11.51 9.06
CA GLY A 869 -23.52 -10.10 9.39
C GLY A 869 -22.36 -9.81 10.35
N PRO A 870 -22.40 -8.67 11.07
CA PRO A 870 -21.23 -8.13 11.75
C PRO A 870 -20.60 -9.02 12.84
N SER A 871 -21.39 -9.88 13.51
CA SER A 871 -20.82 -10.78 14.53
C SER A 871 -20.02 -11.91 13.90
N LEU A 872 -20.38 -12.35 12.70
CA LEU A 872 -19.55 -13.30 11.95
C LEU A 872 -18.24 -12.64 11.52
N VAL A 873 -18.33 -11.46 10.90
CA VAL A 873 -17.15 -10.72 10.42
C VAL A 873 -16.16 -10.46 11.55
N ARG A 874 -16.66 -10.09 12.74
CA ARG A 874 -15.85 -9.90 13.96
C ARG A 874 -14.99 -11.11 14.34
N ASN A 875 -15.40 -12.34 14.00
CA ASN A 875 -14.62 -13.55 14.33
C ASN A 875 -13.33 -13.67 13.51
N PHE A 876 -13.21 -12.92 12.40
CA PHE A 876 -12.04 -12.89 11.51
C PHE A 876 -11.16 -11.68 11.78
N LEU A 877 -11.61 -10.81 12.68
CA LEU A 877 -10.84 -9.67 13.12
C LEU A 877 -10.12 -10.06 14.42
N PRO A 878 -8.93 -9.49 14.66
CA PRO A 878 -8.28 -9.62 15.95
C PRO A 878 -9.21 -9.31 17.12
N ALA A 879 -8.98 -9.96 18.26
CA ALA A 879 -9.84 -9.80 19.43
C ALA A 879 -9.79 -8.39 20.05
N THR A 880 -8.93 -7.51 19.52
CA THR A 880 -8.36 -6.38 20.23
C THR A 880 -8.54 -5.10 19.43
N ALA A 881 -8.77 -3.97 20.12
CA ALA A 881 -9.09 -2.71 19.44
C ALA A 881 -7.91 -2.13 18.64
N GLU A 882 -6.66 -2.43 19.01
CA GLU A 882 -5.45 -1.96 18.33
C GLU A 882 -5.23 -2.67 17.00
N GLU A 883 -5.23 -4.00 17.05
CA GLU A 883 -5.00 -4.83 15.87
C GLU A 883 -6.17 -4.64 14.89
N ASN A 884 -7.38 -4.43 15.40
CA ASN A 884 -8.55 -4.08 14.59
C ASN A 884 -8.44 -2.77 13.82
N LYS A 885 -7.57 -1.81 14.20
CA LYS A 885 -7.37 -0.56 13.42
C LYS A 885 -6.76 -0.82 12.06
N ALA A 886 -5.89 -1.83 11.96
CA ALA A 886 -5.32 -2.26 10.68
C ALA A 886 -6.37 -2.91 9.75
N TYR A 887 -7.56 -3.21 10.29
CA TYR A 887 -8.73 -3.71 9.57
C TYR A 887 -9.87 -2.69 9.56
N ALA A 888 -9.65 -1.45 10.00
CA ALA A 888 -10.70 -0.45 10.09
C ALA A 888 -10.70 0.45 8.86
N VAL A 889 -11.87 0.67 8.25
CA VAL A 889 -12.04 1.83 7.35
C VAL A 889 -12.02 3.13 8.17
N PRO A 890 -11.71 4.29 7.57
CA PRO A 890 -11.76 5.59 8.25
C PRO A 890 -13.17 5.91 8.77
N HIS A 891 -13.46 5.55 10.02
CA HIS A 891 -14.81 5.58 10.59
C HIS A 891 -15.45 6.98 10.61
N ASP A 892 -14.64 8.03 10.68
CA ASP A 892 -15.05 9.43 10.68
C ASP A 892 -15.56 9.94 9.33
N LYS A 893 -15.39 9.15 8.26
CA LYS A 893 -15.83 9.54 6.91
C LYS A 893 -17.23 9.07 6.56
N PHE A 894 -17.83 8.20 7.37
CA PHE A 894 -19.10 7.53 7.05
C PHE A 894 -20.21 7.87 8.05
N PHE A 895 -21.42 8.13 7.54
CA PHE A 895 -22.55 8.64 8.33
C PHE A 895 -23.89 8.00 7.93
N TYR A 896 -24.84 7.90 8.87
CA TYR A 896 -26.22 7.51 8.54
C TYR A 896 -27.10 8.72 8.23
N ARG A 897 -28.11 8.50 7.37
CA ARG A 897 -29.20 9.44 7.16
C ARG A 897 -30.48 8.94 7.84
N GLU A 898 -30.96 9.64 8.88
CA GLU A 898 -32.25 9.31 9.51
C GLU A 898 -33.43 9.68 8.57
N THR A 899 -34.34 8.75 8.33
CA THR A 899 -35.61 9.00 7.65
C THR A 899 -36.62 9.56 8.67
N PRO A 900 -37.22 10.75 8.46
CA PRO A 900 -38.19 11.28 9.42
C PRO A 900 -39.48 10.44 9.43
N TYR A 901 -39.93 10.07 10.63
CA TYR A 901 -41.26 9.48 10.85
C TYR A 901 -42.37 10.45 10.44
N THR A 902 -43.29 10.00 9.59
CA THR A 902 -44.48 10.74 9.19
C THR A 902 -45.53 10.65 10.29
N ASN A 903 -45.70 11.73 11.07
CA ASN A 903 -46.94 11.96 11.81
C ASN A 903 -47.62 13.24 11.32
N ASN A 904 -48.84 13.04 10.83
CA ASN A 904 -49.84 14.03 10.45
C ASN A 904 -49.79 15.33 11.26
N THR A 905 -49.62 16.48 10.60
CA THR A 905 -50.50 17.66 10.70
C THR A 905 -50.06 18.78 9.75
N GLN A 906 -51.03 19.35 9.03
CA GLN A 906 -50.92 20.60 8.26
C GLN A 906 -50.71 21.81 9.18
N LEU A 907 -49.97 22.82 8.73
CA LEU A 907 -50.39 24.24 8.76
C LEU A 907 -49.41 25.16 8.00
N GLU A 908 -49.96 25.72 6.92
CA GLU A 908 -49.79 27.05 6.32
C GLU A 908 -48.45 27.61 5.80
N GLN A 909 -48.60 28.22 4.63
CA GLN A 909 -47.60 28.80 3.75
C GLN A 909 -46.92 30.05 4.34
N ARG A 910 -45.59 30.09 4.19
CA ARG A 910 -44.85 31.30 3.82
C ARG A 910 -43.89 30.96 2.70
N SER A 911 -44.01 31.60 1.54
CA SER A 911 -42.96 31.60 0.52
C SER A 911 -41.98 32.72 0.84
N LEU A 912 -40.70 32.39 1.00
CA LEU A 912 -39.57 33.33 1.00
C LEU A 912 -38.29 32.49 0.94
N SER A 913 -37.70 32.45 -0.24
CA SER A 913 -36.34 32.02 -0.58
C SER A 913 -35.24 32.80 0.17
N ALA A 914 -35.48 33.31 1.38
CA ALA A 914 -34.74 34.48 1.86
C ALA A 914 -34.30 34.48 3.31
N ILE A 915 -34.63 33.49 4.16
CA ILE A 915 -34.26 33.64 5.58
C ILE A 915 -33.38 32.52 6.13
N PHE A 916 -33.43 31.27 5.63
CA PHE A 916 -32.69 30.17 6.26
C PHE A 916 -32.09 29.13 5.31
N PHE A 917 -31.42 29.55 4.23
CA PHE A 917 -30.42 28.68 3.57
C PHE A 917 -29.15 28.47 4.44
N ARG A 918 -29.25 28.62 5.77
CA ARG A 918 -28.36 27.96 6.71
C ARG A 918 -28.89 26.56 6.95
N ASN A 919 -28.02 25.59 6.70
CA ASN A 919 -28.14 24.17 6.94
C ASN A 919 -28.81 23.43 5.78
N LEU A 920 -27.99 23.22 4.74
CA LEU A 920 -28.01 22.02 3.91
C LEU A 920 -28.45 20.82 4.75
N ARG A 921 -29.59 20.21 4.41
CA ARG A 921 -30.08 18.96 5.01
C ARG A 921 -29.23 17.80 4.53
N HIS A 922 -28.05 17.73 5.09
CA HIS A 922 -27.39 16.49 5.40
C HIS A 922 -28.13 15.80 6.57
N GLY A 923 -28.23 14.47 6.60
CA GLY A 923 -29.06 13.77 7.58
C GLY A 923 -28.64 14.02 9.02
N LEU A 924 -29.49 14.70 9.78
CA LEU A 924 -29.27 14.98 11.20
C LEU A 924 -30.29 14.18 12.02
N ASN A 925 -29.90 13.75 13.22
CA ASN A 925 -30.85 13.26 14.21
C ASN A 925 -31.82 14.39 14.64
N GLY A 926 -32.79 14.08 15.51
CA GLY A 926 -33.77 15.05 16.04
C GLY A 926 -33.19 16.31 16.72
N GLU A 927 -31.86 16.42 16.85
CA GLU A 927 -31.11 17.52 17.47
C GLU A 927 -30.21 18.29 16.48
N GLY A 928 -30.21 17.94 15.20
CA GLY A 928 -29.41 18.67 14.22
C GLY A 928 -27.92 18.26 14.17
N ARG A 929 -27.56 17.03 14.58
CA ARG A 929 -26.19 16.48 14.46
C ARG A 929 -26.13 15.22 13.57
N TRP A 930 -25.05 15.08 12.80
CA TRP A 930 -24.74 13.83 12.10
C TRP A 930 -24.56 12.71 13.13
N ALA A 931 -25.12 11.54 12.84
CA ALA A 931 -24.93 10.35 13.65
C ALA A 931 -23.93 9.42 12.97
N ASN A 932 -22.86 9.07 13.68
CA ASN A 932 -21.90 8.07 13.24
C ASN A 932 -22.57 6.71 12.98
N VAL A 933 -21.92 5.87 12.17
CA VAL A 933 -22.42 4.56 11.77
C VAL A 933 -22.53 3.64 12.98
N ARG A 934 -23.76 3.51 13.50
CA ARG A 934 -24.02 2.55 14.59
C ARG A 934 -23.77 1.10 14.14
N PRO A 935 -23.23 0.25 15.04
CA PRO A 935 -23.15 -1.19 14.83
C PRO A 935 -24.54 -1.80 14.79
N GLY A 936 -25.00 -2.13 13.59
CA GLY A 936 -26.31 -2.75 13.38
C GLY A 936 -26.99 -2.25 12.12
N ARG A 937 -27.63 -3.18 11.41
CA ARG A 937 -28.31 -2.96 10.14
C ARG A 937 -29.55 -2.10 10.32
N LYS A 938 -29.63 -0.99 9.57
CA LYS A 938 -30.84 -0.18 9.54
C LYS A 938 -31.56 -0.25 8.20
N THR A 939 -30.91 -0.14 7.04
CA THR A 939 -31.59 -0.31 5.74
C THR A 939 -30.69 -0.78 4.59
N SER A 940 -30.32 -2.06 4.58
CA SER A 940 -29.95 -2.77 3.35
C SER A 940 -31.04 -3.78 2.98
N ILE A 941 -31.63 -3.62 1.78
CA ILE A 941 -32.70 -4.47 1.22
C ILE A 941 -32.50 -4.69 -0.28
#